data_AF-A0A534V7T7-F1
#
_entry.id   AF-A0A534V7T7-F1
#
_cell.length_a   1.000
_cell.length_b   1.000
_cell.length_c   1.000
_cell.angle_alpha   90.00
_cell.angle_beta   90.00
_cell.angle_gamma   90.00
#
_symmetry.space_group_name_H-M   'P 1'
#
loop_
_entity.id
_entity.type
_entity.pdbx_description
1 polymer ?
#
loop_
_entity_poly.entity_id
_entity_poly.type
_entity_poly.pdbx_seq_one_letter_code
_entity_poly.pdbx_strand_id
1 'polypeptide(L)'
;MSLIDYMGSDEDVERAARVSYGYGTRRTSETRGLIRYLRRHRHTTPSEMVELKFHCAMPIFIARQWVRHRSACLAEGTEVYFDLPASMRRNVRQLYKLKIEDIHRQFQRTSNRTRPDKQRNAFFRADRLKGMRLRQIDEDGLTLRHTELVNVFDSGVKAVFRMVLADGKSIECTSDHRFFFSDGWKTLSEATGLDGSRKVATWKVGSYFIYVNGSSQAVPALYQDRDWLHDQYKVLSKPIGEIGALCGVGPHTVRKWVRIHGLTRGGRRAFRPEPWNKGRAYRLGSRVLSTRWIEANRQARSGAASNFWKGGMSPERASIGRWTTQRAHLVHERNHWTCQLCHARASELHVHHIVPVWADESRARDDANLTTLCGACHHELHGRELEYVERLGGPPVDASWQRRPRVAWNNLTVAKLVRIERFEYVGEKRTYDLEVRGPHHNFIANGIVTHNSLNEYSGRYSLMPLLFYRPAPEQIQAQSASNRQGRSGAPLEAIYPEAIERWERVRQLAAEQYAWLVERDVARELARIDLPLSTYTQWYWKIDLHNLFHFLSVRADPHAQYEIRAYARIIAGMLKRVAPLSFEAWVDYELCGAHLSRAELGALRRLLRVADGDIESPGAARVTAEELAALGLSKCEIEELCAKLAKPPAADDFDLDLAAARPAEHFARLMEAAVPRVDRR
;
A
#
# COMPACT_ATOMS: atom_id res chain seq x y z
N MET A 1 -12.51 -6.76 -27.57
CA MET A 1 -12.69 -6.91 -26.12
C MET A 1 -13.42 -8.21 -25.87
N SER A 2 -13.02 -8.96 -24.85
CA SER A 2 -13.56 -10.29 -24.54
C SER A 2 -13.78 -10.47 -23.04
N LEU A 3 -14.81 -11.25 -22.68
CA LEU A 3 -14.95 -11.81 -21.34
C LEU A 3 -14.01 -13.01 -21.27
N ILE A 4 -13.08 -13.00 -20.33
CA ILE A 4 -12.04 -14.02 -20.17
C ILE A 4 -12.45 -15.05 -19.15
N ASP A 5 -13.01 -14.58 -18.03
CA ASP A 5 -13.40 -15.42 -16.91
C ASP A 5 -14.52 -14.73 -16.13
N TYR A 6 -15.33 -15.50 -15.40
CA TYR A 6 -16.34 -14.99 -14.48
C TYR A 6 -16.59 -16.00 -13.37
N MET A 7 -16.91 -15.50 -12.19
CA MET A 7 -17.28 -16.29 -11.02
C MET A 7 -18.66 -15.85 -10.54
N GLY A 8 -19.55 -16.81 -10.33
CA GLY A 8 -20.89 -16.58 -9.81
C GLY A 8 -21.93 -16.21 -10.87
N SER A 9 -23.20 -16.29 -10.48
CA SER A 9 -24.36 -15.94 -11.29
C SER A 9 -25.45 -15.27 -10.44
N ASP A 10 -26.63 -15.01 -11.02
CA ASP A 10 -27.81 -14.54 -10.29
C ASP A 10 -28.17 -15.42 -9.08
N GLU A 11 -27.87 -16.71 -9.15
CA GLU A 11 -28.12 -17.62 -8.02
C GLU A 11 -27.21 -17.32 -6.82
N ASP A 12 -25.98 -16.87 -7.06
CA ASP A 12 -25.05 -16.48 -5.99
C ASP A 12 -25.52 -15.20 -5.30
N VAL A 13 -26.07 -14.27 -6.06
CA VAL A 13 -26.70 -13.05 -5.53
C VAL A 13 -27.89 -13.41 -4.62
N GLU A 14 -28.76 -14.31 -5.07
CA GLU A 14 -29.85 -14.82 -4.26
C GLU A 14 -29.36 -15.56 -3.01
N ARG A 15 -28.40 -16.49 -3.16
CA ARG A 15 -27.83 -17.26 -2.04
C ARG A 15 -27.27 -16.33 -0.98
N ALA A 16 -26.54 -15.29 -1.38
CA ALA A 16 -25.97 -14.31 -0.48
C ALA A 16 -27.04 -13.46 0.23
N ALA A 17 -28.12 -13.11 -0.46
CA ALA A 17 -29.25 -12.41 0.16
C ALA A 17 -30.05 -13.31 1.12
N ARG A 18 -30.10 -14.63 0.88
CA ARG A 18 -30.89 -15.61 1.67
C ARG A 18 -30.07 -16.41 2.69
N VAL A 19 -28.91 -15.93 3.14
CA VAL A 19 -27.98 -16.63 4.07
C VAL A 19 -28.61 -17.12 5.40
N SER A 20 -29.89 -16.87 5.65
CA SER A 20 -30.66 -17.36 6.81
C SER A 20 -31.65 -18.52 6.53
N TYR A 21 -31.78 -19.04 5.30
CA TYR A 21 -32.73 -20.12 4.99
C TYR A 21 -32.06 -21.35 4.37
N GLY A 22 -32.32 -22.52 4.96
CA GLY A 22 -31.79 -23.82 4.58
C GLY A 22 -32.16 -24.27 3.16
N TYR A 23 -31.40 -25.25 2.68
CA TYR A 23 -31.55 -25.87 1.36
C TYR A 23 -32.89 -26.63 1.23
N GLY A 24 -33.61 -26.57 0.10
CA GLY A 24 -34.57 -27.64 -0.20
C GLY A 24 -35.79 -27.43 -1.11
N THR A 25 -36.25 -26.22 -1.43
CA THR A 25 -37.45 -26.06 -2.30
C THR A 25 -37.37 -24.76 -3.10
N ARG A 26 -37.06 -24.78 -4.40
CA ARG A 26 -36.95 -23.52 -5.19
C ARG A 26 -37.58 -23.61 -6.57
N ARG A 27 -38.27 -22.53 -6.95
CA ARG A 27 -38.76 -22.22 -8.30
C ARG A 27 -38.07 -20.96 -8.82
N THR A 28 -37.72 -20.91 -10.11
CA THR A 28 -37.02 -19.78 -10.78
C THR A 28 -37.72 -18.42 -10.65
N SER A 29 -39.03 -18.39 -10.44
CA SER A 29 -39.80 -17.15 -10.23
C SER A 29 -39.44 -16.43 -8.92
N GLU A 30 -38.98 -17.15 -7.90
CA GLU A 30 -38.63 -16.58 -6.60
C GLU A 30 -37.28 -15.84 -6.64
N THR A 31 -36.33 -16.34 -7.43
CA THR A 31 -35.01 -15.72 -7.66
C THR A 31 -35.15 -14.36 -8.33
N ARG A 32 -35.96 -14.27 -9.40
CA ARG A 32 -36.21 -13.00 -10.12
C ARG A 32 -36.85 -11.95 -9.20
N GLY A 33 -37.86 -12.35 -8.42
CA GLY A 33 -38.53 -11.44 -7.49
C GLY A 33 -37.57 -10.85 -6.46
N LEU A 34 -36.70 -11.69 -5.87
CA LEU A 34 -35.72 -11.26 -4.88
C LEU A 34 -34.66 -10.31 -5.47
N ILE A 35 -34.07 -10.65 -6.62
CA ILE A 35 -33.04 -9.79 -7.24
C ILE A 35 -33.60 -8.41 -7.59
N ARG A 36 -34.83 -8.38 -8.12
CA ARG A 36 -35.55 -7.14 -8.40
C ARG A 36 -35.78 -6.33 -7.13
N TYR A 37 -36.24 -6.95 -6.05
CA TYR A 37 -36.41 -6.31 -4.74
C TYR A 37 -35.09 -5.70 -4.22
N LEU A 38 -34.00 -6.47 -4.23
CA LEU A 38 -32.69 -6.02 -3.77
C LEU A 38 -32.20 -4.78 -4.51
N ARG A 39 -32.30 -4.80 -5.85
CA ARG A 39 -31.89 -3.66 -6.69
C ARG A 39 -32.75 -2.43 -6.46
N ARG A 40 -34.08 -2.60 -6.42
CA ARG A 40 -35.03 -1.51 -6.21
C ARG A 40 -34.82 -0.79 -4.88
N HIS A 41 -34.49 -1.52 -3.81
CA HIS A 41 -34.18 -0.96 -2.50
C HIS A 41 -32.70 -0.63 -2.29
N ARG A 42 -31.88 -0.71 -3.34
CA ARG A 42 -30.43 -0.45 -3.29
C ARG A 42 -29.68 -1.31 -2.26
N HIS A 43 -30.17 -2.51 -1.98
CA HIS A 43 -29.42 -3.55 -1.27
C HIS A 43 -28.47 -4.23 -2.26
N THR A 44 -27.38 -3.55 -2.61
CA THR A 44 -26.52 -3.93 -3.73
C THR A 44 -25.34 -4.84 -3.36
N THR A 45 -25.03 -4.99 -2.06
CA THR A 45 -23.91 -5.81 -1.58
C THR A 45 -24.01 -7.29 -1.97
N PRO A 46 -25.19 -7.95 -2.07
CA PRO A 46 -25.25 -9.33 -2.53
C PRO A 46 -24.72 -9.52 -3.97
N SER A 47 -24.72 -8.46 -4.79
CA SER A 47 -24.14 -8.52 -6.13
C SER A 47 -22.62 -8.55 -6.15
N GLU A 48 -21.92 -8.27 -5.05
CA GLU A 48 -20.46 -8.39 -4.99
C GLU A 48 -19.97 -9.84 -5.16
N MET A 49 -20.87 -10.82 -5.02
CA MET A 49 -20.59 -12.25 -5.17
C MET A 49 -20.36 -12.69 -6.63
N VAL A 50 -20.68 -11.83 -7.59
CA VAL A 50 -20.44 -12.10 -9.01
C VAL A 50 -19.23 -11.28 -9.45
N GLU A 51 -18.15 -11.94 -9.87
CA GLU A 51 -16.95 -11.30 -10.40
C GLU A 51 -16.83 -11.54 -11.91
N LEU A 52 -16.39 -10.52 -12.65
CA LEU A 52 -16.12 -10.61 -14.08
C LEU A 52 -14.69 -10.16 -14.40
N LYS A 53 -14.02 -10.90 -15.30
CA LYS A 53 -12.69 -10.60 -15.81
C LYS A 53 -12.74 -10.40 -17.31
N PHE A 54 -12.36 -9.20 -17.75
CA PHE A 54 -12.33 -8.80 -19.15
C PHE A 54 -10.90 -8.66 -19.66
N HIS A 55 -10.67 -9.00 -20.92
CA HIS A 55 -9.54 -8.50 -21.70
C HIS A 55 -10.02 -7.34 -22.54
N CYS A 56 -9.55 -6.15 -22.20
CA CYS A 56 -9.95 -4.92 -22.84
C CYS A 56 -8.84 -4.48 -23.79
N ALA A 57 -9.21 -4.15 -25.03
CA ALA A 57 -8.33 -3.50 -25.99
C ALA A 57 -9.02 -2.22 -26.46
N MET A 58 -8.39 -1.07 -26.22
CA MET A 58 -9.00 0.24 -26.46
C MET A 58 -7.97 1.35 -26.70
N PRO A 59 -8.38 2.47 -27.30
CA PRO A 59 -7.50 3.63 -27.45
C PRO A 59 -7.10 4.23 -26.10
N ILE A 60 -5.87 4.77 -25.99
CA ILE A 60 -5.33 5.34 -24.74
C ILE A 60 -6.24 6.43 -24.16
N PHE A 61 -6.86 7.27 -25.00
CA PHE A 61 -7.77 8.31 -24.48
C PHE A 61 -9.03 7.74 -23.80
N ILE A 62 -9.50 6.56 -24.20
CA ILE A 62 -10.62 5.86 -23.55
C ILE A 62 -10.14 5.13 -22.31
N ALA A 63 -8.97 4.48 -22.40
CA ALA A 63 -8.33 3.86 -21.26
C ALA A 63 -8.19 4.84 -20.07
N ARG A 64 -7.75 6.07 -20.32
CA ARG A 64 -7.63 7.13 -19.31
C ARG A 64 -8.97 7.55 -18.68
N GLN A 65 -10.09 7.39 -19.38
CA GLN A 65 -11.42 7.64 -18.82
C GLN A 65 -11.90 6.45 -17.98
N TRP A 66 -11.45 5.25 -18.32
CA TRP A 66 -11.80 3.99 -17.68
C TRP A 66 -11.15 3.81 -16.30
N VAL A 67 -9.86 4.16 -16.18
CA VAL A 67 -9.00 3.95 -14.98
C VAL A 67 -9.38 4.85 -13.78
N ARG A 68 -10.51 5.56 -13.84
CA ARG A 68 -11.03 6.33 -12.69
C ARG A 68 -11.88 5.50 -11.70
N HIS A 69 -12.12 4.22 -11.98
CA HIS A 69 -12.97 3.35 -11.16
C HIS A 69 -12.16 2.32 -10.39
N ARG A 70 -12.50 2.17 -9.10
CA ARG A 70 -11.64 1.70 -8.00
C ARG A 70 -11.48 0.17 -8.01
N SER A 71 -10.24 -0.31 -7.99
CA SER A 71 -9.90 -1.73 -7.80
C SER A 71 -8.94 -1.88 -6.60
N ALA A 72 -9.08 -2.99 -5.85
CA ALA A 72 -8.27 -3.53 -4.72
C ALA A 72 -7.34 -2.59 -3.93
N CYS A 73 -7.49 -2.55 -2.60
CA CYS A 73 -6.90 -1.46 -1.80
C CYS A 73 -6.28 -1.92 -0.46
N LEU A 74 -5.21 -1.25 -0.08
CA LEU A 74 -4.52 -1.39 1.20
C LEU A 74 -5.07 -0.36 2.19
N ALA A 75 -5.22 -0.72 3.46
CA ALA A 75 -5.76 0.20 4.46
C ALA A 75 -4.73 1.27 4.86
N GLU A 76 -5.22 2.40 5.36
CA GLU A 76 -4.41 3.40 6.08
C GLU A 76 -3.56 2.73 7.19
N GLY A 77 -2.34 3.21 7.39
CA GLY A 77 -1.36 2.64 8.29
C GLY A 77 -0.43 1.61 7.64
N THR A 78 -0.71 1.18 6.40
CA THR A 78 0.16 0.25 5.67
C THR A 78 1.50 0.90 5.31
N GLU A 79 2.60 0.30 5.77
CA GLU A 79 3.98 0.73 5.54
C GLU A 79 4.52 0.20 4.21
N VAL A 80 4.82 1.09 3.27
CA VAL A 80 5.40 0.80 1.97
C VAL A 80 6.92 0.95 2.02
N TYR A 81 7.65 -0.03 1.47
CA TYR A 81 9.09 -0.18 1.70
C TYR A 81 9.92 0.36 0.54
N PHE A 82 10.80 1.32 0.84
CA PHE A 82 11.75 1.94 -0.10
C PHE A 82 13.19 1.65 0.34
N ASP A 83 14.13 1.69 -0.60
CA ASP A 83 15.55 1.85 -0.31
C ASP A 83 15.99 3.28 -0.65
N LEU A 84 16.78 3.90 0.23
CA LEU A 84 17.34 5.22 -0.05
C LEU A 84 18.31 5.17 -1.24
N PRO A 85 18.33 6.18 -2.13
CA PRO A 85 19.31 6.27 -3.20
C PRO A 85 20.73 6.25 -2.63
N ALA A 86 21.64 5.53 -3.31
CA ALA A 86 23.02 5.32 -2.88
C ALA A 86 23.84 6.62 -2.64
N SER A 87 23.32 7.79 -3.03
CA SER A 87 23.97 9.10 -2.89
C SER A 87 24.00 9.65 -1.45
N MET A 88 23.27 9.07 -0.50
CA MET A 88 23.41 9.38 0.94
C MET A 88 24.43 8.43 1.63
N ARG A 89 25.72 8.69 1.38
CA ARG A 89 26.98 8.22 2.03
C ARG A 89 27.09 6.78 2.65
N ARG A 90 28.12 6.07 2.15
CA ARG A 90 28.91 4.92 2.67
C ARG A 90 28.15 3.65 3.10
N ASN A 91 28.04 2.72 2.15
CA ASN A 91 28.00 1.26 2.36
C ASN A 91 26.80 0.63 3.08
N VAL A 92 25.62 1.26 3.15
CA VAL A 92 24.43 0.60 3.72
C VAL A 92 23.17 0.94 2.94
N ARG A 93 22.50 -0.08 2.37
CA ARG A 93 21.10 0.03 1.91
C ARG A 93 20.24 0.24 3.15
N GLN A 94 19.87 1.47 3.49
CA GLN A 94 18.92 1.73 4.58
C GLN A 94 17.49 1.54 4.07
N LEU A 95 16.75 0.64 4.72
CA LEU A 95 15.32 0.45 4.50
C LEU A 95 14.59 1.69 5.04
N TYR A 96 13.83 2.34 4.18
CA TYR A 96 12.98 3.47 4.51
C TYR A 96 11.52 3.08 4.33
N LYS A 97 10.68 3.42 5.29
CA LYS A 97 9.26 3.06 5.29
C LYS A 97 8.41 4.31 5.30
N LEU A 98 7.36 4.32 4.50
CA LEU A 98 6.35 5.37 4.50
C LEU A 98 4.97 4.75 4.58
N LYS A 99 4.08 5.36 5.36
CA LYS A 99 2.68 4.96 5.35
C LYS A 99 2.01 5.36 4.05
N ILE A 100 1.11 4.53 3.54
CA ILE A 100 0.48 4.73 2.23
C ILE A 100 -0.34 6.04 2.18
N GLU A 101 -0.97 6.44 3.27
CA GLU A 101 -1.69 7.72 3.40
C GLU A 101 -0.74 8.93 3.38
N ASP A 102 0.48 8.78 3.89
CA ASP A 102 1.51 9.83 3.85
C ASP A 102 2.10 9.97 2.45
N ILE A 103 2.20 8.86 1.71
CA ILE A 103 2.55 8.86 0.28
C ILE A 103 1.45 9.62 -0.48
N HIS A 104 0.18 9.26 -0.28
CA HIS A 104 -0.96 9.95 -0.89
C HIS A 104 -0.95 11.46 -0.59
N ARG A 105 -0.74 11.85 0.67
CA ARG A 105 -0.67 13.26 1.08
C ARG A 105 0.47 14.02 0.39
N GLN A 106 1.61 13.38 0.18
CA GLN A 106 2.76 13.99 -0.50
C GLN A 106 2.59 14.10 -2.02
N PHE A 107 1.67 13.32 -2.61
CA PHE A 107 1.26 13.46 -4.01
C PHE A 107 0.29 14.62 -4.24
N GLN A 108 -0.34 15.15 -3.19
CA GLN A 108 -1.20 16.32 -3.29
C GLN A 108 -0.40 17.60 -3.52
N ARG A 109 -1.03 18.55 -4.22
CA ARG A 109 -0.46 19.88 -4.47
C ARG A 109 -0.17 20.55 -3.13
N THR A 110 1.09 20.91 -2.90
CA THR A 110 1.49 21.68 -1.72
C THR A 110 1.44 23.17 -2.03
N SER A 111 1.18 24.02 -1.03
CA SER A 111 1.32 25.47 -1.11
C SER A 111 2.25 25.99 -0.01
N ASN A 112 3.16 26.90 -0.35
CA ASN A 112 4.01 27.56 0.63
C ASN A 112 3.24 28.75 1.23
N ARG A 113 2.62 28.55 2.40
CA ARG A 113 1.75 29.54 3.04
C ARG A 113 2.49 30.79 3.50
N THR A 114 3.79 30.69 3.81
CA THR A 114 4.61 31.81 4.32
C THR A 114 5.34 32.58 3.22
N ARG A 115 5.77 31.90 2.15
CA ARG A 115 6.45 32.52 1.00
C ARG A 115 5.96 31.94 -0.33
N PRO A 116 4.73 32.27 -0.77
CA PRO A 116 4.18 31.79 -2.03
C PRO A 116 5.06 32.18 -3.23
N ASP A 117 5.69 33.36 -3.17
CA ASP A 117 6.63 33.92 -4.15
C ASP A 117 7.82 33.01 -4.44
N LYS A 118 8.24 32.20 -3.46
CA LYS A 118 9.40 31.30 -3.59
C LYS A 118 9.02 29.88 -4.00
N GLN A 119 7.74 29.58 -4.20
CA GLN A 119 7.31 28.23 -4.52
C GLN A 119 7.49 27.93 -6.01
N ARG A 120 8.66 27.39 -6.37
CA ARG A 120 8.98 27.00 -7.76
C ARG A 120 8.22 25.77 -8.27
N ASN A 121 7.96 24.79 -7.41
CA ASN A 121 7.27 23.55 -7.78
C ASN A 121 6.28 23.15 -6.67
N ALA A 122 5.01 23.04 -7.02
CA ALA A 122 3.93 22.67 -6.09
C ALA A 122 3.87 21.16 -5.78
N PHE A 123 4.52 20.34 -6.61
CA PHE A 123 4.55 18.87 -6.53
C PHE A 123 5.93 18.31 -6.17
N PHE A 124 6.86 19.14 -5.69
CA PHE A 124 8.23 18.71 -5.39
C PHE A 124 8.34 17.51 -4.42
N ARG A 125 7.33 17.32 -3.54
CA ARG A 125 7.26 16.16 -2.64
C ARG A 125 6.90 14.88 -3.41
N ALA A 126 5.94 14.97 -4.33
CA ALA A 126 5.58 13.88 -5.23
C ALA A 126 6.78 13.49 -6.11
N ASP A 127 7.45 14.48 -6.71
CA ASP A 127 8.62 14.24 -7.58
C ASP A 127 9.76 13.57 -6.82
N ARG A 128 9.98 13.94 -5.55
CA ARG A 128 10.96 13.28 -4.69
C ARG A 128 10.60 11.81 -4.46
N LEU A 129 9.33 11.51 -4.15
CA LEU A 129 8.87 10.14 -3.92
C LEU A 129 8.96 9.28 -5.18
N LYS A 130 8.62 9.82 -6.35
CA LYS A 130 8.78 9.14 -7.64
C LYS A 130 10.24 8.77 -7.94
N GLY A 131 11.19 9.58 -7.47
CA GLY A 131 12.63 9.30 -7.56
C GLY A 131 13.18 8.33 -6.50
N MET A 132 12.36 7.83 -5.56
CA MET A 132 12.78 6.84 -4.57
C MET A 132 12.70 5.42 -5.13
N ARG A 133 13.59 4.54 -4.66
CA ARG A 133 13.63 3.14 -5.08
C ARG A 133 12.63 2.33 -4.27
N LEU A 134 11.44 2.11 -4.82
CA LEU A 134 10.43 1.25 -4.22
C LEU A 134 10.86 -0.21 -4.34
N ARG A 135 10.72 -1.01 -3.28
CA ARG A 135 11.08 -2.44 -3.32
C ARG A 135 10.04 -3.25 -4.08
N GLN A 136 10.50 -4.12 -4.98
CA GLN A 136 9.71 -5.03 -5.81
C GLN A 136 10.35 -6.43 -5.79
N ILE A 137 9.57 -7.49 -5.98
CA ILE A 137 10.08 -8.84 -6.20
C ILE A 137 10.05 -9.18 -7.69
N ASP A 138 11.17 -9.70 -8.18
CA ASP A 138 11.30 -10.38 -9.46
C ASP A 138 10.52 -11.70 -9.40
N GLU A 139 9.47 -11.85 -10.20
CA GLU A 139 8.55 -12.99 -10.12
C GLU A 139 9.22 -14.31 -10.55
N ASP A 140 10.16 -14.23 -11.50
CA ASP A 140 10.85 -15.40 -12.05
C ASP A 140 11.98 -15.86 -11.10
N GLY A 141 12.74 -14.90 -10.57
CA GLY A 141 13.90 -15.18 -9.71
C GLY A 141 13.60 -15.16 -8.22
N LEU A 142 12.41 -14.72 -7.81
CA LEU A 142 12.03 -14.40 -6.42
C LEU A 142 13.01 -13.43 -5.74
N THR A 143 13.79 -12.66 -6.51
CA THR A 143 14.83 -11.77 -5.97
C THR A 143 14.30 -10.35 -5.75
N LEU A 144 14.87 -9.65 -4.77
CA LEU A 144 14.55 -8.25 -4.54
C LEU A 144 15.11 -7.37 -5.65
N ARG A 145 14.22 -6.67 -6.34
CA ARG A 145 14.49 -5.60 -7.31
C ARG A 145 13.95 -4.27 -6.79
N HIS A 146 14.10 -3.24 -7.60
CA HIS A 146 13.55 -1.92 -7.34
C HIS A 146 12.70 -1.47 -8.53
N THR A 147 11.59 -0.83 -8.21
CA THR A 147 10.77 -0.10 -9.17
C THR A 147 10.59 1.35 -8.71
N GLU A 148 9.88 2.14 -9.50
CA GLU A 148 9.52 3.51 -9.21
C GLU A 148 8.02 3.61 -8.94
N LEU A 149 7.67 4.45 -7.97
CA LEU A 149 6.29 4.83 -7.73
C LEU A 149 5.84 5.79 -8.85
N VAL A 150 4.72 5.48 -9.52
CA VAL A 150 4.12 6.31 -10.56
C VAL A 150 3.03 7.19 -9.98
N ASN A 151 2.10 6.60 -9.22
CA ASN A 151 0.96 7.29 -8.65
C ASN A 151 0.41 6.59 -7.40
N VAL A 152 -0.47 7.27 -6.68
CA VAL A 152 -1.18 6.76 -5.50
C VAL A 152 -2.61 7.28 -5.51
N PHE A 153 -3.56 6.39 -5.26
CA PHE A 153 -4.99 6.67 -5.30
C PHE A 153 -5.62 6.49 -3.93
N ASP A 154 -6.56 7.37 -3.59
CA ASP A 154 -7.46 7.21 -2.45
C ASP A 154 -8.74 6.52 -2.93
N SER A 155 -8.96 5.32 -2.41
CA SER A 155 -10.05 4.44 -2.80
C SER A 155 -11.23 4.50 -1.84
N GLY A 156 -11.21 5.45 -0.89
CA GLY A 156 -12.28 5.68 0.08
C GLY A 156 -12.35 4.65 1.19
N VAL A 157 -13.44 4.70 1.95
CA VAL A 157 -13.67 3.83 3.11
C VAL A 157 -14.22 2.49 2.64
N LYS A 158 -13.60 1.39 3.08
CA LYS A 158 -13.98 0.01 2.74
C LYS A 158 -13.84 -0.90 3.96
N ALA A 159 -14.52 -2.04 3.94
CA ALA A 159 -14.31 -3.13 4.90
C ALA A 159 -12.90 -3.71 4.78
N VAL A 160 -12.21 -3.84 5.91
CA VAL A 160 -10.80 -4.23 5.98
C VAL A 160 -10.59 -5.42 6.91
N PHE A 161 -9.74 -6.32 6.46
CA PHE A 161 -9.30 -7.51 7.18
C PHE A 161 -7.80 -7.41 7.47
N ARG A 162 -7.41 -7.74 8.69
CA ARG A 162 -6.01 -7.92 9.07
C ARG A 162 -5.63 -9.37 8.83
N MET A 163 -4.73 -9.59 7.89
CA MET A 163 -4.06 -10.87 7.70
C MET A 163 -2.83 -10.93 8.59
N VAL A 164 -2.72 -11.97 9.43
CA VAL A 164 -1.58 -12.21 10.33
C VAL A 164 -0.82 -13.45 9.87
N LEU A 165 0.50 -13.31 9.69
CA LEU A 165 1.39 -14.37 9.25
C LEU A 165 2.16 -15.00 10.42
N ALA A 166 2.62 -16.23 10.23
CA ALA A 166 3.34 -17.00 11.24
C ALA A 166 4.69 -16.41 11.67
N ASP A 167 5.24 -15.48 10.89
CA ASP A 167 6.45 -14.74 11.26
C ASP A 167 6.16 -13.42 11.99
N GLY A 168 4.90 -13.20 12.38
CA GLY A 168 4.43 -12.01 13.09
C GLY A 168 4.14 -10.80 12.20
N LYS A 169 4.38 -10.88 10.88
CA LYS A 169 3.97 -9.81 9.96
C LYS A 169 2.45 -9.77 9.86
N SER A 170 1.91 -8.58 9.68
CA SER A 170 0.48 -8.41 9.38
C SER A 170 0.24 -7.26 8.43
N ILE A 171 -0.84 -7.34 7.66
CA ILE A 171 -1.28 -6.29 6.76
C ILE A 171 -2.79 -6.16 6.80
N GLU A 172 -3.28 -4.93 6.71
CA GLU A 172 -4.69 -4.59 6.68
C GLU A 172 -5.09 -4.24 5.26
N CYS A 173 -6.03 -4.98 4.69
CA CYS A 173 -6.43 -4.84 3.29
C CYS A 173 -7.86 -5.29 3.04
N THR A 174 -8.40 -4.95 1.87
CA THR A 174 -9.68 -5.48 1.39
C THR A 174 -9.54 -6.97 1.02
N SER A 175 -10.62 -7.75 1.13
CA SER A 175 -10.67 -9.17 0.71
C SER A 175 -10.19 -9.40 -0.73
N ASP A 176 -10.35 -8.39 -1.58
CA ASP A 176 -10.08 -8.50 -3.01
C ASP A 176 -8.65 -8.08 -3.36
N HIS A 177 -7.84 -7.70 -2.37
CA HIS A 177 -6.44 -7.33 -2.60
C HIS A 177 -5.61 -8.57 -2.93
N ARG A 178 -4.71 -8.43 -3.92
CA ARG A 178 -3.91 -9.56 -4.42
C ARG A 178 -2.57 -9.67 -3.71
N PHE A 179 -2.28 -10.89 -3.31
CA PHE A 179 -0.99 -11.29 -2.75
C PHE A 179 -0.37 -12.38 -3.59
N PHE A 180 0.95 -12.51 -3.50
CA PHE A 180 1.66 -13.55 -4.21
C PHE A 180 1.69 -14.81 -3.35
N PHE A 181 0.81 -15.77 -3.66
CA PHE A 181 0.74 -17.07 -2.99
C PHE A 181 1.79 -18.04 -3.57
N SER A 182 2.00 -19.18 -2.90
CA SER A 182 2.88 -20.25 -3.38
C SER A 182 2.53 -20.75 -4.79
N ASP A 183 1.27 -20.62 -5.19
CA ASP A 183 0.71 -21.06 -6.47
C ASP A 183 0.31 -19.90 -7.39
N GLY A 184 0.79 -18.68 -7.10
CA GLY A 184 0.65 -17.51 -7.96
C GLY A 184 -0.16 -16.35 -7.34
N TRP A 185 -0.49 -15.37 -8.17
CA TRP A 185 -1.25 -14.19 -7.75
C TRP A 185 -2.74 -14.49 -7.58
N LYS A 186 -3.26 -14.31 -6.37
CA LYS A 186 -4.67 -14.51 -6.02
C LYS A 186 -5.14 -13.43 -5.05
N THR A 187 -6.44 -13.15 -5.02
CA THR A 187 -7.02 -12.34 -3.92
C THR A 187 -7.08 -13.13 -2.63
N LEU A 188 -7.23 -12.46 -1.47
CA LEU A 188 -7.44 -13.16 -0.20
C LEU A 188 -8.72 -14.00 -0.24
N SER A 189 -9.79 -13.45 -0.83
CA SER A 189 -11.05 -14.17 -1.03
C SER A 189 -10.87 -15.42 -1.90
N GLU A 190 -10.24 -15.31 -3.07
CA GLU A 190 -10.00 -16.44 -3.99
C GLU A 190 -9.16 -17.54 -3.33
N ALA A 191 -8.09 -17.17 -2.63
CA ALA A 191 -7.14 -18.13 -2.07
C ALA A 191 -7.69 -18.82 -0.81
N THR A 192 -8.32 -18.06 0.09
CA THR A 192 -8.69 -18.55 1.43
C THR A 192 -10.19 -18.73 1.63
N GLY A 193 -11.02 -18.29 0.68
CA GLY A 193 -12.47 -18.20 0.86
C GLY A 193 -12.86 -17.20 1.93
N LEU A 194 -12.04 -16.16 2.16
CA LEU A 194 -12.31 -15.10 3.13
C LEU A 194 -13.56 -14.31 2.68
N ASP A 195 -14.63 -14.40 3.46
CA ASP A 195 -15.89 -13.69 3.19
C ASP A 195 -15.78 -12.21 3.58
N GLY A 196 -15.76 -11.34 2.56
CA GLY A 196 -15.71 -9.89 2.70
C GLY A 196 -17.03 -9.25 3.17
N SER A 197 -18.16 -9.97 3.04
CA SER A 197 -19.51 -9.42 3.23
C SER A 197 -19.96 -9.39 4.69
N ARG A 198 -19.35 -10.23 5.54
CA ARG A 198 -19.65 -10.31 6.96
C ARG A 198 -18.72 -9.38 7.72
N LYS A 199 -19.24 -8.71 8.77
CA LYS A 199 -18.42 -7.96 9.75
C LYS A 199 -17.60 -8.88 10.68
N VAL A 200 -17.23 -10.06 10.17
CA VAL A 200 -16.52 -11.13 10.87
C VAL A 200 -15.64 -11.82 9.83
N ALA A 201 -14.39 -12.12 10.17
CA ALA A 201 -13.49 -12.86 9.29
C ALA A 201 -13.86 -14.35 9.31
N THR A 202 -14.41 -14.87 8.23
CA THR A 202 -14.63 -16.32 8.03
C THR A 202 -13.87 -16.78 6.79
N TRP A 203 -13.05 -17.83 6.93
CA TRP A 203 -12.23 -18.38 5.85
C TRP A 203 -12.25 -19.90 5.90
N LYS A 204 -11.89 -20.55 4.79
CA LYS A 204 -11.79 -22.01 4.72
C LYS A 204 -10.61 -22.50 5.56
N VAL A 205 -10.81 -23.62 6.27
CA VAL A 205 -9.72 -24.23 7.03
C VAL A 205 -8.69 -24.78 6.04
N GLY A 206 -7.45 -24.31 6.15
CA GLY A 206 -6.38 -24.68 5.23
C GLY A 206 -5.05 -24.05 5.60
N SER A 207 -3.97 -24.54 4.98
CA SER A 207 -2.65 -23.93 5.08
C SER A 207 -2.38 -23.09 3.84
N TYR A 208 -2.34 -21.78 4.02
CA TYR A 208 -2.08 -20.81 2.96
C TYR A 208 -0.70 -20.21 3.13
N PHE A 209 0.07 -20.10 2.05
CA PHE A 209 1.42 -19.54 2.09
C PHE A 209 1.53 -18.38 1.11
N ILE A 210 2.09 -17.28 1.59
CA ILE A 210 2.35 -16.08 0.77
C ILE A 210 3.81 -15.68 0.82
N TYR A 211 4.27 -15.04 -0.24
CA TYR A 211 5.60 -14.50 -0.32
C TYR A 211 5.72 -13.20 0.47
N VAL A 212 6.74 -13.16 1.31
CA VAL A 212 7.13 -11.98 2.09
C VAL A 212 8.55 -11.57 1.72
N ASN A 213 8.87 -10.32 2.03
CA ASN A 213 10.23 -9.78 1.99
C ASN A 213 11.10 -10.56 3.00
N GLY A 214 11.77 -11.59 2.50
CA GLY A 214 12.56 -12.54 3.28
C GLY A 214 14.04 -12.24 3.18
N SER A 215 14.81 -12.66 4.19
CA SER A 215 16.26 -12.73 4.06
C SER A 215 16.64 -14.04 3.42
N SER A 216 17.72 -14.06 2.62
CA SER A 216 18.41 -15.31 2.29
C SER A 216 19.06 -15.89 3.56
N GLN A 217 18.26 -16.34 4.53
CA GLN A 217 18.65 -17.43 5.38
C GLN A 217 18.32 -18.69 4.59
N ALA A 218 19.17 -18.99 3.60
CA ALA A 218 19.43 -20.37 3.31
C ALA A 218 19.95 -20.99 4.61
N VAL A 219 19.57 -22.24 4.87
CA VAL A 219 20.30 -23.23 5.70
C VAL A 219 21.72 -22.74 6.01
N PRO A 220 22.20 -22.71 7.28
CA PRO A 220 23.51 -22.14 7.60
C PRO A 220 24.51 -22.58 6.55
N ALA A 221 24.94 -21.62 5.73
CA ALA A 221 25.60 -21.93 4.48
C ALA A 221 26.77 -22.85 4.79
N LEU A 222 26.97 -23.96 4.07
CA LEU A 222 27.83 -25.09 4.49
C LEU A 222 29.18 -24.68 5.12
N TYR A 223 29.80 -23.60 4.63
CA TYR A 223 31.02 -22.99 5.20
C TYR A 223 30.88 -22.35 6.60
N GLN A 224 29.69 -22.26 7.17
CA GLN A 224 29.37 -21.78 8.52
C GLN A 224 29.20 -22.95 9.49
N ASP A 225 28.93 -24.16 8.99
CA ASP A 225 28.96 -25.39 9.78
C ASP A 225 30.42 -25.72 10.11
N ARG A 226 30.71 -25.90 11.40
CA ARG A 226 32.08 -26.09 11.88
C ARG A 226 32.66 -27.42 11.38
N ASP A 227 31.87 -28.48 11.43
CA ASP A 227 32.36 -29.85 11.19
C ASP A 227 32.48 -30.09 9.69
N TRP A 228 31.53 -29.60 8.89
CA TRP A 228 31.67 -29.60 7.43
C TRP A 228 32.87 -28.78 6.97
N LEU A 229 33.06 -27.55 7.50
CA LEU A 229 34.21 -26.71 7.13
C LEU A 229 35.53 -27.33 7.59
N HIS A 230 35.54 -28.00 8.74
CA HIS A 230 36.69 -28.79 9.20
C HIS A 230 37.01 -29.90 8.19
N ASP A 231 36.02 -30.66 7.74
CA ASP A 231 36.25 -31.77 6.81
C ASP A 231 36.73 -31.27 5.45
N GLN A 232 36.16 -30.19 4.92
CA GLN A 232 36.64 -29.60 3.67
C GLN A 232 38.06 -29.01 3.78
N TYR A 233 38.36 -28.29 4.87
CA TYR A 233 39.59 -27.50 5.01
C TYR A 233 40.76 -28.26 5.66
N LYS A 234 40.49 -29.18 6.60
CA LYS A 234 41.49 -29.96 7.35
C LYS A 234 41.60 -31.39 6.86
N VAL A 235 40.49 -32.09 6.63
CA VAL A 235 40.49 -33.52 6.25
C VAL A 235 40.79 -33.66 4.76
N LEU A 236 39.99 -33.03 3.91
CA LEU A 236 40.14 -33.06 2.45
C LEU A 236 41.19 -32.06 1.92
N SER A 237 41.72 -31.19 2.79
CA SER A 237 42.76 -30.20 2.47
C SER A 237 42.46 -29.30 1.25
N LYS A 238 41.18 -29.03 0.95
CA LYS A 238 40.80 -28.18 -0.19
C LYS A 238 41.26 -26.73 0.01
N PRO A 239 41.76 -26.06 -1.04
CA PRO A 239 42.09 -24.65 -0.99
C PRO A 239 40.83 -23.78 -0.75
N ILE A 240 40.99 -22.72 0.03
CA ILE A 240 39.89 -21.81 0.43
C ILE A 240 39.13 -21.23 -0.78
N GLY A 241 39.82 -21.01 -1.91
CA GLY A 241 39.19 -20.56 -3.15
C GLY A 241 38.20 -21.57 -3.72
N GLU A 242 38.53 -22.85 -3.67
CA GLU A 242 37.69 -23.95 -4.14
C GLU A 242 36.51 -24.20 -3.20
N ILE A 243 36.72 -24.12 -1.88
CA ILE A 243 35.63 -24.15 -0.88
C ILE A 243 34.67 -22.97 -1.09
N GLY A 244 35.21 -21.79 -1.43
CA GLY A 244 34.42 -20.61 -1.79
C GLY A 244 33.58 -20.86 -3.05
N ALA A 245 34.16 -21.43 -4.10
CA ALA A 245 33.45 -21.79 -5.33
C ALA A 245 32.33 -22.82 -5.09
N LEU A 246 32.62 -23.88 -4.32
CA LEU A 246 31.63 -24.91 -3.90
C LEU A 246 30.43 -24.31 -3.17
N CYS A 247 30.65 -23.23 -2.42
CA CYS A 247 29.62 -22.58 -1.62
C CYS A 247 29.03 -21.32 -2.28
N GLY A 248 29.46 -20.95 -3.49
CA GLY A 248 29.06 -19.71 -4.15
C GLY A 248 29.47 -18.42 -3.42
N VAL A 249 30.56 -18.43 -2.64
CA VAL A 249 31.03 -17.27 -1.86
C VAL A 249 32.50 -16.92 -2.10
N GLY A 250 32.84 -15.65 -1.91
CA GLY A 250 34.22 -15.19 -2.06
C GLY A 250 35.18 -15.83 -1.04
N PRO A 251 36.48 -16.00 -1.37
CA PRO A 251 37.47 -16.66 -0.49
C PRO A 251 37.65 -15.99 0.88
N HIS A 252 37.38 -14.68 0.95
CA HIS A 252 37.45 -13.90 2.19
C HIS A 252 36.36 -14.29 3.21
N THR A 253 35.19 -14.72 2.72
CA THR A 253 34.08 -15.19 3.56
C THR A 253 34.45 -16.51 4.24
N VAL A 254 35.02 -17.46 3.49
CA VAL A 254 35.49 -18.74 4.04
C VAL A 254 36.65 -18.52 5.03
N ARG A 255 37.60 -17.61 4.76
CA ARG A 255 38.67 -17.25 5.74
C ARG A 255 38.13 -16.73 7.06
N LYS A 256 37.05 -15.95 7.03
CA LYS A 256 36.41 -15.43 8.23
C LYS A 256 35.89 -16.58 9.09
N TRP A 257 35.23 -17.56 8.49
CA TRP A 257 34.64 -18.69 9.22
C TRP A 257 35.67 -19.72 9.68
N VAL A 258 36.73 -19.96 8.89
CA VAL A 258 37.92 -20.72 9.35
C VAL A 258 38.51 -20.08 10.62
N ARG A 259 38.52 -18.75 10.73
CA ARG A 259 39.00 -18.04 11.93
C ARG A 259 38.03 -18.14 13.10
N ILE A 260 36.73 -17.96 12.86
CA ILE A 260 35.68 -18.07 13.88
C ILE A 260 35.68 -19.47 14.50
N HIS A 261 35.84 -20.51 13.69
CA HIS A 261 35.84 -21.91 14.11
C HIS A 261 37.20 -22.42 14.60
N GLY A 262 38.22 -21.56 14.67
CA GLY A 262 39.55 -21.93 15.15
C GLY A 262 40.32 -22.89 14.24
N LEU A 263 39.95 -23.00 12.96
CA LEU A 263 40.50 -23.96 12.00
C LEU A 263 41.77 -23.47 11.30
N THR A 264 42.35 -22.33 11.67
CA THR A 264 43.54 -21.76 11.00
C THR A 264 44.74 -22.73 10.99
N ARG A 265 45.43 -22.87 9.84
CA ARG A 265 46.76 -23.50 9.78
C ARG A 265 47.80 -22.47 10.26
N GLY A 266 48.52 -22.82 11.32
CA GLY A 266 49.58 -21.99 11.89
C GLY A 266 49.07 -21.04 12.98
N GLY A 267 49.79 -21.04 14.11
CA GLY A 267 49.54 -20.14 15.23
C GLY A 267 49.55 -18.67 14.82
N ARG A 268 48.94 -17.83 15.64
CA ARG A 268 48.99 -16.36 15.53
C ARG A 268 50.42 -15.94 15.16
N ARG A 269 50.61 -15.22 14.04
CA ARG A 269 51.83 -14.41 13.88
C ARG A 269 51.92 -13.52 15.12
N ALA A 270 52.98 -13.70 15.89
CA ALA A 270 53.23 -12.93 17.10
C ALA A 270 53.13 -11.44 16.78
N PHE A 271 52.48 -10.70 17.68
CA PHE A 271 52.53 -9.25 17.74
C PHE A 271 54.00 -8.81 17.64
N ARG A 272 54.34 -8.00 16.63
CA ARG A 272 55.66 -7.34 16.60
C ARG A 272 55.61 -6.21 17.63
N PRO A 273 56.50 -6.20 18.65
CA PRO A 273 56.47 -5.20 19.73
C PRO A 273 56.76 -3.76 19.28
N GLU A 274 57.19 -3.55 18.04
CA GLU A 274 57.60 -2.23 17.57
C GLU A 274 56.48 -1.54 16.78
N PRO A 275 55.91 -0.43 17.30
CA PRO A 275 54.93 0.35 16.58
C PRO A 275 55.58 1.07 15.38
N TRP A 276 54.81 1.21 14.29
CA TRP A 276 55.26 1.75 13.00
C TRP A 276 55.82 3.20 13.06
N ASN A 277 55.66 3.88 14.18
CA ASN A 277 56.12 5.25 14.43
C ASN A 277 57.29 5.34 15.43
N LYS A 278 57.88 4.21 15.85
CA LYS A 278 59.06 4.20 16.73
C LYS A 278 60.21 4.96 16.06
N GLY A 279 60.65 6.07 16.67
CA GLY A 279 61.70 6.95 16.15
C GLY A 279 61.23 8.18 15.35
N ARG A 280 59.93 8.43 15.20
CA ARG A 280 59.40 9.63 14.53
C ARG A 280 58.77 10.60 15.53
N ALA A 281 59.42 11.73 15.78
CA ALA A 281 58.86 12.82 16.59
C ALA A 281 58.25 13.90 15.67
N TYR A 282 56.97 14.21 15.87
CA TYR A 282 56.30 15.34 15.22
C TYR A 282 56.07 16.44 16.25
N ARG A 283 56.71 17.61 16.04
CA ARG A 283 56.58 18.77 16.92
C ARG A 283 55.31 19.54 16.54
N LEU A 284 54.14 19.05 16.96
CA LEU A 284 52.89 19.81 16.91
C LEU A 284 52.91 20.82 18.05
N GLY A 285 53.11 22.10 17.73
CA GLY A 285 53.20 23.18 18.73
C GLY A 285 52.03 23.21 19.71
N SER A 286 52.25 23.75 20.91
CA SER A 286 51.24 23.86 21.97
C SER A 286 50.10 24.77 21.52
N ARG A 287 48.96 24.17 21.17
CA ARG A 287 47.73 24.92 20.90
C ARG A 287 47.14 25.38 22.23
N VAL A 288 47.37 26.64 22.60
CA VAL A 288 46.72 27.23 23.78
C VAL A 288 45.25 27.48 23.42
N LEU A 289 44.38 26.57 23.88
CA LEU A 289 42.93 26.68 23.73
C LEU A 289 42.40 27.64 24.79
N SER A 290 42.27 28.93 24.46
CA SER A 290 41.61 29.86 25.38
C SER A 290 40.16 29.44 25.61
N THR A 291 39.65 29.62 26.83
CA THR A 291 38.24 29.36 27.18
C THR A 291 37.29 30.06 26.21
N ARG A 292 37.61 31.30 25.84
CA ARG A 292 36.85 32.09 24.87
C ARG A 292 36.78 31.44 23.47
N TRP A 293 37.86 30.80 23.02
CA TRP A 293 37.90 30.07 21.75
C TRP A 293 37.11 28.75 21.80
N ILE A 294 37.16 28.03 22.93
CA ILE A 294 36.37 26.80 23.14
C ILE A 294 34.88 27.11 23.14
N GLU A 295 34.48 28.20 23.81
CA GLU A 295 33.08 28.63 23.93
C GLU A 295 32.51 29.08 22.59
N ALA A 296 33.25 29.89 21.82
CA ALA A 296 32.87 30.33 20.48
C ALA A 296 32.70 29.14 19.51
N ASN A 297 33.57 28.13 19.59
CA ASN A 297 33.44 26.91 18.78
C ASN A 297 32.26 26.03 19.20
N ARG A 298 31.88 26.02 20.48
CA ARG A 298 30.69 25.28 20.97
C ARG A 298 29.39 25.92 20.48
N GLN A 299 29.32 27.25 20.51
CA GLN A 299 28.17 28.00 19.98
C GLN A 299 28.05 27.86 18.46
N ALA A 300 29.16 27.96 17.71
CA ALA A 300 29.16 27.80 16.25
C ALA A 300 28.85 26.38 15.77
N ARG A 301 28.96 25.35 16.63
CA ARG A 301 28.73 23.94 16.28
C ARG A 301 27.33 23.42 16.62
N SER A 302 26.48 24.20 17.29
CA SER A 302 25.16 23.73 17.73
C SER A 302 24.06 24.79 17.58
N GLY A 303 22.81 24.34 17.45
CA GLY A 303 21.65 25.22 17.29
C GLY A 303 21.57 25.95 15.95
N ALA A 304 20.69 26.95 15.88
CA ALA A 304 20.41 27.71 14.66
C ALA A 304 21.60 28.51 14.11
N ALA A 305 22.64 28.70 14.91
CA ALA A 305 23.86 29.42 14.55
C ALA A 305 24.92 28.55 13.82
N SER A 306 24.72 27.23 13.70
CA SER A 306 25.65 26.34 12.99
C SER A 306 25.29 26.22 11.50
N ASN A 307 26.28 26.39 10.63
CA ASN A 307 26.14 26.22 9.17
C ASN A 307 25.72 24.79 8.76
N PHE A 308 25.76 23.83 9.69
CA PHE A 308 25.33 22.43 9.48
C PHE A 308 23.93 22.14 10.05
N TRP A 309 23.25 23.13 10.62
CA TRP A 309 21.91 22.96 11.19
C TRP A 309 20.85 22.84 10.09
N LYS A 310 20.14 21.70 10.07
CA LYS A 310 19.12 21.38 9.05
C LYS A 310 17.67 21.44 9.58
N GLY A 311 17.47 22.08 10.74
CA GLY A 311 16.19 22.11 11.46
C GLY A 311 15.88 20.83 12.25
N GLY A 312 15.12 20.96 13.34
CA GLY A 312 14.65 19.87 14.19
C GLY A 312 15.30 19.81 15.59
N MET A 313 14.57 19.27 16.57
CA MET A 313 15.12 18.92 17.89
C MET A 313 15.92 17.61 17.76
N SER A 314 17.12 17.56 18.35
CA SER A 314 17.88 16.30 18.39
C SER A 314 17.10 15.25 19.17
N PRO A 315 17.07 13.98 18.73
CA PRO A 315 16.48 12.90 19.51
C PRO A 315 17.07 12.86 20.93
N GLU A 316 16.24 12.59 21.93
CA GLU A 316 16.63 12.63 23.34
C GLU A 316 17.88 11.79 23.65
N ARG A 317 17.99 10.61 23.02
CA ARG A 317 19.17 9.74 23.13
C ARG A 317 20.48 10.38 22.63
N ALA A 318 20.41 11.19 21.57
CA ALA A 318 21.56 11.94 21.07
C ALA A 318 21.91 13.14 21.99
N SER A 319 20.91 13.69 22.68
CA SER A 319 21.10 14.70 23.73
C SER A 319 21.82 14.10 24.94
N ILE A 320 21.38 12.93 25.42
CA ILE A 320 22.00 12.19 26.53
C ILE A 320 23.47 11.84 26.20
N GLY A 321 23.75 11.27 25.02
CA GLY A 321 25.12 10.92 24.62
C GLY A 321 26.07 12.13 24.54
N ARG A 322 25.57 13.30 24.10
CA ARG A 322 26.34 14.55 24.13
C ARG A 322 26.62 15.03 25.54
N TRP A 323 25.63 14.97 26.42
CA TRP A 323 25.79 15.32 27.83
C TRP A 323 26.85 14.42 28.50
N THR A 324 26.79 13.10 28.29
CA THR A 324 27.79 12.14 28.79
C THR A 324 29.19 12.45 28.29
N THR A 325 29.33 12.78 27.00
CA THR A 325 30.62 13.16 26.41
C THR A 325 31.17 14.47 27.00
N GLN A 326 30.30 15.44 27.29
CA GLN A 326 30.69 16.69 27.93
C GLN A 326 31.17 16.47 29.38
N ARG A 327 30.62 15.50 30.09
CA ARG A 327 31.02 15.13 31.46
C ARG A 327 32.25 14.24 31.54
N ALA A 328 32.77 13.77 30.40
CA ALA A 328 33.83 12.76 30.36
C ALA A 328 35.06 13.11 31.21
N HIS A 329 35.54 14.35 31.09
CA HIS A 329 36.69 14.84 31.87
C HIS A 329 36.49 14.74 33.39
N LEU A 330 35.34 15.19 33.92
CA LEU A 330 35.03 15.15 35.35
C LEU A 330 34.94 13.72 35.87
N VAL A 331 34.33 12.82 35.09
CA VAL A 331 34.17 11.42 35.48
C VAL A 331 35.52 10.68 35.46
N HIS A 332 36.37 10.96 34.47
CA HIS A 332 37.71 10.39 34.42
C HIS A 332 38.58 10.90 35.56
N GLU A 333 38.52 12.19 35.87
CA GLU A 333 39.25 12.80 36.98
C GLU A 333 38.79 12.23 38.33
N ARG A 334 37.48 12.15 38.58
CA ARG A 334 36.90 11.51 39.79
C ARG A 334 37.37 10.07 39.95
N ASN A 335 37.49 9.35 38.84
CA ASN A 335 37.93 7.95 38.82
C ASN A 335 39.45 7.81 38.67
N HIS A 336 40.21 8.87 38.97
CA HIS A 336 41.69 8.88 38.95
C HIS A 336 42.32 8.40 37.63
N TRP A 337 41.62 8.59 36.51
CA TRP A 337 42.01 8.14 35.18
C TRP A 337 42.30 6.63 35.10
N THR A 338 41.63 5.84 35.93
CA THR A 338 41.72 4.37 35.94
C THR A 338 40.39 3.75 35.56
N CYS A 339 40.46 2.58 34.91
CA CYS A 339 39.29 1.76 34.62
C CYS A 339 38.67 1.24 35.92
N GLN A 340 37.37 1.39 36.12
CA GLN A 340 36.70 0.93 37.34
C GLN A 340 36.35 -0.56 37.34
N LEU A 341 36.73 -1.32 36.30
CA LEU A 341 36.61 -2.78 36.27
C LEU A 341 37.93 -3.51 36.43
N CYS A 342 38.97 -3.07 35.72
CA CYS A 342 40.28 -3.72 35.77
C CYS A 342 41.34 -2.91 36.53
N HIS A 343 41.00 -1.71 36.98
CA HIS A 343 41.87 -0.78 37.71
C HIS A 343 43.14 -0.35 36.97
N ALA A 344 43.31 -0.78 35.71
CA ALA A 344 44.43 -0.38 34.87
C ALA A 344 44.29 1.05 34.37
N ARG A 345 45.43 1.74 34.24
CA ARG A 345 45.55 2.96 33.44
C ARG A 345 45.58 2.56 31.96
N ALA A 346 44.75 3.21 31.15
CA ALA A 346 44.68 2.97 29.72
C ALA A 346 44.77 4.28 28.95
N SER A 347 45.32 4.24 27.74
CA SER A 347 45.37 5.38 26.83
C SER A 347 44.00 5.74 26.25
N GLU A 348 43.06 4.80 26.29
CA GLU A 348 41.70 4.96 25.77
C GLU A 348 40.69 4.67 26.89
N LEU A 349 40.13 5.74 27.45
CA LEU A 349 39.10 5.71 28.48
C LEU A 349 37.77 6.21 27.91
N HIS A 350 36.69 5.53 28.30
CA HIS A 350 35.32 5.81 27.90
C HIS A 350 34.47 6.03 29.15
N VAL A 351 33.51 6.95 29.05
CA VAL A 351 32.50 7.13 30.09
C VAL A 351 31.28 6.28 29.78
N HIS A 352 30.87 5.50 30.78
CA HIS A 352 29.79 4.53 30.68
C HIS A 352 28.75 4.78 31.78
N HIS A 353 27.47 4.55 31.49
CA HIS A 353 26.41 4.61 32.52
C HIS A 353 26.41 3.32 33.35
N ILE A 354 26.51 3.41 34.67
CA ILE A 354 26.51 2.27 35.60
C ILE A 354 25.20 1.48 35.46
N VAL A 355 24.07 2.16 35.65
CA VAL A 355 22.74 1.69 35.28
C VAL A 355 22.46 2.12 33.84
N PRO A 356 22.19 1.20 32.91
CA PRO A 356 21.94 1.55 31.53
C PRO A 356 20.72 2.46 31.37
N VAL A 357 20.83 3.49 30.53
CA VAL A 357 19.74 4.46 30.25
C VAL A 357 18.43 3.78 29.84
N TRP A 358 18.49 2.63 29.18
CA TRP A 358 17.31 1.89 28.75
C TRP A 358 16.63 1.11 29.89
N ALA A 359 17.34 0.85 30.98
CA ALA A 359 16.82 0.17 32.17
C ALA A 359 16.22 1.16 33.17
N ASP A 360 16.83 2.34 33.32
CA ASP A 360 16.30 3.45 34.11
C ASP A 360 16.66 4.80 33.46
N GLU A 361 15.71 5.40 32.75
CA GLU A 361 15.92 6.65 32.03
C GLU A 361 16.06 7.86 32.98
N SER A 362 15.53 7.77 34.20
CA SER A 362 15.62 8.86 35.18
C SER A 362 17.07 9.19 35.58
N ARG A 363 17.95 8.18 35.52
CA ARG A 363 19.38 8.27 35.83
C ARG A 363 20.27 8.63 34.64
N ALA A 364 19.69 8.89 33.47
CA ALA A 364 20.45 9.12 32.24
C ALA A 364 21.34 10.37 32.28
N ARG A 365 20.96 11.35 33.12
CA ARG A 365 21.64 12.64 33.31
C ARG A 365 22.19 12.84 34.72
N ASP A 366 22.43 11.75 35.44
CA ASP A 366 23.02 11.75 36.78
C ASP A 366 24.53 11.48 36.69
N ASP A 367 25.36 12.38 37.23
CA ASP A 367 26.81 12.21 37.25
C ASP A 367 27.24 11.02 38.13
N ALA A 368 26.47 10.67 39.16
CA ALA A 368 26.73 9.51 40.02
C ALA A 368 26.51 8.20 39.28
N ASN A 369 25.68 8.20 38.22
CA ASN A 369 25.44 7.05 37.36
C ASN A 369 26.47 6.91 36.24
N LEU A 370 27.54 7.71 36.21
CA LEU A 370 28.61 7.58 35.22
C LEU A 370 29.84 6.90 35.83
N THR A 371 30.61 6.20 35.02
CA THR A 371 31.90 5.62 35.44
C THR A 371 32.90 5.59 34.28
N THR A 372 34.15 5.24 34.58
CA THR A 372 35.28 5.26 33.65
C THR A 372 35.72 3.84 33.35
N LEU A 373 35.73 3.45 32.07
CA LEU A 373 36.17 2.13 31.62
C LEU A 373 37.23 2.25 30.53
N CYS A 374 38.19 1.34 30.49
CA CYS A 374 39.10 1.25 29.34
C CYS A 374 38.36 0.68 28.11
N GLY A 375 38.86 0.94 26.91
CA GLY A 375 38.25 0.45 25.67
C GLY A 375 37.94 -1.05 25.66
N ALA A 376 38.83 -1.88 26.23
CA ALA A 376 38.62 -3.34 26.32
C ALA A 376 37.45 -3.72 27.25
N CYS A 377 37.45 -3.23 28.49
CA CYS A 377 36.38 -3.50 29.45
C CYS A 377 35.05 -2.88 29.01
N HIS A 378 35.09 -1.70 28.40
CA HIS A 378 33.90 -1.06 27.83
C HIS A 378 33.30 -1.93 26.71
N HIS A 379 34.12 -2.46 25.80
CA HIS A 379 33.66 -3.35 24.73
C HIS A 379 33.09 -4.68 25.25
N GLU A 380 33.74 -5.27 26.25
CA GLU A 380 33.33 -6.54 26.86
C GLU A 380 31.97 -6.45 27.58
N LEU A 381 31.66 -5.29 28.15
CA LEU A 381 30.45 -5.02 28.90
C LEU A 381 29.23 -4.76 27.99
N HIS A 382 29.44 -4.21 26.78
CA HIS A 382 28.36 -4.03 25.79
C HIS A 382 27.69 -5.37 25.51
N GLY A 383 26.39 -5.47 25.79
CA GLY A 383 25.67 -6.73 25.64
C GLY A 383 25.36 -7.46 26.95
N ARG A 384 26.01 -7.10 28.07
CA ARG A 384 25.87 -7.73 29.40
C ARG A 384 25.77 -6.68 30.50
N GLU A 385 25.25 -5.50 30.19
CA GLU A 385 25.37 -4.33 31.04
C GLU A 385 24.76 -4.53 32.44
N LEU A 386 23.65 -5.27 32.54
CA LEU A 386 22.97 -5.60 33.81
C LEU A 386 23.84 -6.46 34.74
N GLU A 387 24.65 -7.37 34.21
CA GLU A 387 25.53 -8.27 35.01
C GLU A 387 26.65 -7.49 35.71
N TYR A 388 26.96 -6.28 35.25
CA TYR A 388 28.06 -5.47 35.74
C TYR A 388 27.59 -4.27 36.57
N VAL A 389 26.28 -4.05 36.73
CA VAL A 389 25.74 -2.90 37.48
C VAL A 389 26.25 -2.92 38.93
N GLU A 390 26.06 -4.03 39.63
CA GLU A 390 26.50 -4.19 41.03
C GLU A 390 28.03 -4.13 41.14
N ARG A 391 28.75 -4.72 40.19
CA ARG A 391 30.22 -4.69 40.13
C ARG A 391 30.79 -3.28 39.93
N LEU A 392 30.00 -2.39 39.33
CA LEU A 392 30.33 -0.98 39.13
C LEU A 392 29.78 -0.08 40.23
N GLY A 393 29.20 -0.65 41.30
CA GLY A 393 28.66 0.07 42.45
C GLY A 393 27.25 0.64 42.25
N GLY A 394 26.51 0.15 41.26
CA GLY A 394 25.10 0.51 41.03
C GLY A 394 24.12 -0.31 41.86
N PRO A 395 22.88 0.18 42.06
CA PRO A 395 21.82 -0.57 42.74
C PRO A 395 21.36 -1.77 41.89
N PRO A 396 20.76 -2.82 42.50
CA PRO A 396 20.11 -3.90 41.76
C PRO A 396 19.01 -3.34 40.84
N VAL A 397 18.96 -3.82 39.59
CA VAL A 397 18.01 -3.34 38.58
C VAL A 397 17.12 -4.49 38.13
N ASP A 398 15.83 -4.42 38.45
CA ASP A 398 14.82 -5.37 37.95
C ASP A 398 14.27 -4.87 36.61
N ALA A 399 14.86 -5.34 35.51
CA ALA A 399 14.47 -4.94 34.17
C ALA A 399 13.54 -5.98 33.54
N SER A 400 12.23 -5.75 33.63
CA SER A 400 11.17 -6.56 32.99
C SER A 400 11.15 -6.46 31.45
N TRP A 401 12.11 -5.77 30.84
CA TRP A 401 12.13 -5.46 29.42
C TRP A 401 13.02 -6.43 28.63
N GLN A 402 12.40 -7.30 27.83
CA GLN A 402 13.10 -8.13 26.86
C GLN A 402 13.78 -7.26 25.79
N ARG A 403 15.03 -7.59 25.44
CA ARG A 403 15.74 -6.99 24.31
C ARG A 403 14.85 -7.01 23.07
N ARG A 404 14.59 -5.83 22.48
CA ARG A 404 14.14 -5.78 21.08
C ARG A 404 15.10 -6.62 20.23
N PRO A 405 14.61 -7.63 19.49
CA PRO A 405 15.48 -8.42 18.64
C PRO A 405 16.20 -7.49 17.68
N ARG A 406 17.53 -7.65 17.54
CA ARG A 406 18.27 -7.02 16.45
C ARG A 406 17.63 -7.56 15.16
N VAL A 407 16.90 -6.71 14.44
CA VAL A 407 16.46 -7.03 13.08
C VAL A 407 17.73 -7.41 12.32
N ALA A 408 17.76 -8.66 11.83
CA ALA A 408 18.89 -9.14 11.06
C ALA A 408 19.23 -8.09 9.99
N TRP A 409 20.52 -7.74 9.90
CA TRP A 409 21.04 -6.82 8.89
C TRP A 409 20.41 -7.11 7.53
N ASN A 410 20.10 -6.04 6.80
CA ASN A 410 19.29 -5.90 5.57
C ASN A 410 19.68 -6.83 4.39
N ASN A 411 19.78 -8.14 4.63
CA ASN A 411 20.00 -9.22 3.67
C ASN A 411 18.66 -9.72 3.12
N LEU A 412 17.66 -8.83 3.06
CA LEU A 412 16.35 -9.11 2.52
C LEU A 412 16.44 -9.11 0.99
N THR A 413 17.00 -10.18 0.42
CA THR A 413 17.36 -10.27 -1.00
C THR A 413 16.45 -11.20 -1.79
N VAL A 414 15.67 -12.06 -1.13
CA VAL A 414 14.85 -13.10 -1.77
C VAL A 414 13.50 -13.21 -1.07
N ALA A 415 12.43 -13.39 -1.82
CA ALA A 415 11.11 -13.62 -1.27
C ALA A 415 11.06 -14.98 -0.54
N LYS A 416 10.46 -15.01 0.65
CA LYS A 416 10.29 -16.23 1.47
C LYS A 416 8.81 -16.55 1.56
N LEU A 417 8.43 -17.82 1.48
CA LEU A 417 7.07 -18.27 1.81
C LEU A 417 6.85 -18.28 3.32
N VAL A 418 5.75 -17.68 3.74
CA VAL A 418 5.29 -17.68 5.14
C VAL A 418 3.82 -18.06 5.18
N ARG A 419 3.48 -18.92 6.15
CA ARG A 419 2.12 -19.38 6.37
C ARG A 419 1.25 -18.27 6.94
N ILE A 420 0.01 -18.16 6.47
CA ILE A 420 -1.02 -17.32 7.08
C ILE A 420 -1.56 -18.04 8.32
N GLU A 421 -1.62 -17.35 9.46
CA GLU A 421 -2.14 -17.92 10.71
C GLU A 421 -3.62 -17.66 10.89
N ARG A 422 -4.04 -16.41 10.70
CA ARG A 422 -5.41 -15.98 10.95
C ARG A 422 -5.77 -14.70 10.22
N PHE A 423 -7.06 -14.47 10.10
CA PHE A 423 -7.65 -13.22 9.66
C PHE A 423 -8.48 -12.61 10.79
N GLU A 424 -8.42 -11.29 10.94
CA GLU A 424 -9.23 -10.52 11.89
C GLU A 424 -10.01 -9.46 11.10
N TYR A 425 -11.33 -9.36 11.31
CA TYR A 425 -12.09 -8.24 10.76
C TYR A 425 -11.78 -6.99 11.59
N VAL A 426 -11.28 -5.94 10.95
CA VAL A 426 -10.86 -4.70 11.63
C VAL A 426 -11.96 -3.64 11.61
N GLY A 427 -12.87 -3.70 10.63
CA GLY A 427 -13.90 -2.70 10.42
C GLY A 427 -13.73 -1.95 9.10
N GLU A 428 -14.40 -0.80 8.99
CA GLU A 428 -14.29 0.08 7.84
C GLU A 428 -13.15 1.08 8.04
N LYS A 429 -12.21 1.11 7.09
CA LYS A 429 -11.06 2.03 7.09
C LYS A 429 -10.88 2.69 5.74
N ARG A 430 -10.20 3.83 5.72
CA ARG A 430 -9.80 4.46 4.45
C ARG A 430 -8.74 3.60 3.77
N THR A 431 -8.87 3.43 2.47
CA THR A 431 -8.03 2.53 1.68
C THR A 431 -7.39 3.23 0.49
N TYR A 432 -6.24 2.75 0.07
CA TYR A 432 -5.39 3.35 -0.95
C TYR A 432 -4.86 2.28 -1.91
N ASP A 433 -4.52 2.68 -3.13
CA ASP A 433 -3.82 1.82 -4.10
C ASP A 433 -2.60 2.54 -4.69
N LEU A 434 -1.58 1.80 -5.11
CA LEU A 434 -0.35 2.33 -5.71
C LEU A 434 -0.22 1.90 -7.17
N GLU A 435 0.17 2.85 -8.02
CA GLU A 435 0.62 2.59 -9.36
C GLU A 435 2.15 2.54 -9.37
N VAL A 436 2.71 1.42 -9.80
CA VAL A 436 4.16 1.20 -9.84
C VAL A 436 4.63 0.93 -11.26
N ARG A 437 5.85 1.36 -11.59
CA ARG A 437 6.47 1.11 -12.88
C ARG A 437 6.66 -0.42 -13.06
N GLY A 438 6.40 -0.93 -14.27
CA GLY A 438 6.56 -2.37 -14.58
C GLY A 438 8.01 -2.86 -14.45
N PRO A 439 8.32 -4.11 -14.84
CA PRO A 439 7.46 -5.07 -15.53
C PRO A 439 6.57 -5.91 -14.61
N HIS A 440 6.93 -6.11 -13.35
CA HIS A 440 6.22 -7.05 -12.46
C HIS A 440 5.06 -6.44 -11.66
N HIS A 441 4.87 -5.13 -11.72
CA HIS A 441 3.72 -4.43 -11.13
C HIS A 441 3.40 -4.73 -9.64
N ASN A 442 4.36 -5.27 -8.90
CA ASN A 442 4.29 -5.55 -7.47
C ASN A 442 5.23 -4.66 -6.64
N PHE A 443 4.95 -4.59 -5.34
CA PHE A 443 5.76 -3.89 -4.35
C PHE A 443 5.67 -4.55 -2.98
N ILE A 444 6.45 -4.05 -2.02
CA ILE A 444 6.50 -4.58 -0.66
C ILE A 444 5.78 -3.65 0.32
N ALA A 445 4.73 -4.17 0.97
CA ALA A 445 3.91 -3.49 1.95
C ALA A 445 3.84 -4.30 3.26
N ASN A 446 4.14 -3.68 4.41
CA ASN A 446 4.31 -4.36 5.70
C ASN A 446 5.27 -5.57 5.65
N GLY A 447 6.17 -5.59 4.66
CA GLY A 447 7.07 -6.72 4.41
C GLY A 447 6.43 -7.90 3.68
N ILE A 448 5.24 -7.73 3.10
CA ILE A 448 4.49 -8.73 2.31
C ILE A 448 4.50 -8.28 0.84
N VAL A 449 4.56 -9.23 -0.10
CA VAL A 449 4.57 -8.95 -1.54
C VAL A 449 3.13 -8.73 -2.03
N THR A 450 2.86 -7.53 -2.54
CA THR A 450 1.53 -7.05 -2.91
C THR A 450 1.50 -6.55 -4.35
N HIS A 451 0.40 -6.76 -5.07
CA HIS A 451 0.25 -6.34 -6.47
C HIS A 451 -0.55 -5.02 -6.58
N ASN A 452 -0.35 -4.27 -7.67
CA ASN A 452 -1.23 -3.16 -8.04
C ASN A 452 -2.53 -3.69 -8.70
N SER A 453 -3.64 -2.95 -8.71
CA SER A 453 -4.90 -3.55 -9.21
C SER A 453 -5.11 -3.45 -10.73
N LEU A 454 -4.13 -2.90 -11.46
CA LEU A 454 -4.22 -2.59 -12.89
C LEU A 454 -2.99 -3.10 -13.65
N ASN A 455 -3.19 -4.07 -14.55
CA ASN A 455 -2.15 -4.60 -15.43
C ASN A 455 -2.39 -4.14 -16.88
N GLU A 456 -1.90 -2.95 -17.20
CA GLU A 456 -1.93 -2.35 -18.54
C GLU A 456 -0.71 -2.75 -19.37
N TYR A 457 -0.92 -2.94 -20.67
CA TYR A 457 0.13 -3.17 -21.66
C TYR A 457 1.21 -2.10 -21.57
N SER A 458 2.40 -2.50 -21.14
CA SER A 458 3.49 -1.57 -20.93
C SER A 458 4.33 -1.42 -22.18
N GLY A 459 4.16 -0.30 -22.87
CA GLY A 459 5.06 0.10 -23.96
C GLY A 459 6.52 0.33 -23.53
N ARG A 460 6.88 0.15 -22.24
CA ARG A 460 8.28 0.22 -21.74
C ARG A 460 9.00 -1.08 -22.00
N TYR A 461 8.28 -2.18 -21.85
CA TYR A 461 8.81 -3.53 -21.97
C TYR A 461 8.44 -4.16 -23.30
N SER A 462 7.38 -3.71 -23.95
CA SER A 462 6.90 -4.25 -25.22
C SER A 462 6.86 -3.17 -26.30
N LEU A 463 6.94 -3.59 -27.57
CA LEU A 463 6.77 -2.69 -28.70
C LEU A 463 5.31 -2.27 -28.82
N MET A 464 5.04 -0.97 -28.95
CA MET A 464 3.67 -0.49 -29.09
C MET A 464 3.04 -0.99 -30.41
N PRO A 465 1.83 -1.59 -30.37
CA PRO A 465 1.10 -1.89 -31.59
C PRO A 465 0.69 -0.56 -32.24
N LEU A 466 1.13 -0.34 -33.48
CA LEU A 466 0.83 0.87 -34.27
C LEU A 466 -0.60 0.83 -34.84
N LEU A 467 -1.55 0.51 -33.97
CA LEU A 467 -2.98 0.47 -34.25
C LEU A 467 -3.63 1.73 -33.67
N PHE A 468 -4.37 2.48 -34.49
CA PHE A 468 -4.96 3.76 -34.11
C PHE A 468 -6.48 3.75 -34.27
N TYR A 469 -7.16 4.48 -33.38
CA TYR A 469 -8.60 4.69 -33.46
C TYR A 469 -8.99 5.52 -34.68
N ARG A 470 -9.92 5.00 -35.49
CA ARG A 470 -10.53 5.72 -36.61
C ARG A 470 -12.05 5.79 -36.40
N PRO A 471 -12.63 7.00 -36.24
CA PRO A 471 -14.08 7.14 -36.15
C PRO A 471 -14.73 6.83 -37.49
N ALA A 472 -15.96 6.31 -37.47
CA ALA A 472 -16.79 6.18 -38.65
C ALA A 472 -17.32 7.58 -39.11
N PRO A 473 -17.72 7.75 -40.37
CA PRO A 473 -18.20 9.04 -40.90
C PRO A 473 -19.29 9.69 -40.03
N GLU A 474 -20.22 8.88 -39.54
CA GLU A 474 -21.38 9.32 -38.77
C GLU A 474 -20.99 9.83 -37.37
N GLN A 475 -19.75 9.55 -36.93
CA GLN A 475 -19.24 9.89 -35.61
C GLN A 475 -18.47 11.22 -35.58
N ILE A 476 -18.10 11.78 -36.75
CA ILE A 476 -17.59 13.15 -36.80
C ILE A 476 -18.78 14.10 -36.80
N GLN A 477 -19.02 14.75 -35.67
CA GLN A 477 -20.18 15.61 -35.43
C GLN A 477 -19.75 16.89 -34.72
N ALA A 478 -20.54 17.95 -34.83
CA ALA A 478 -20.29 19.19 -34.10
C ALA A 478 -20.46 18.99 -32.59
N GLN A 479 -19.82 19.85 -31.79
CA GLN A 479 -19.95 19.87 -30.33
C GLN A 479 -21.41 20.16 -29.91
N SER A 480 -21.95 19.43 -28.93
CA SER A 480 -23.29 19.73 -28.39
C SER A 480 -23.29 21.04 -27.60
N ALA A 481 -24.34 21.84 -27.80
CA ALA A 481 -24.56 23.10 -27.07
C ALA A 481 -25.02 22.87 -25.61
N SER A 482 -25.74 21.78 -25.34
CA SER A 482 -26.27 21.43 -24.02
C SER A 482 -25.36 20.46 -23.25
N ASN A 483 -24.78 19.48 -23.94
CA ASN A 483 -23.85 18.52 -23.33
C ASN A 483 -22.41 18.88 -23.67
N ARG A 484 -21.69 19.51 -22.71
CA ARG A 484 -20.27 19.86 -22.86
C ARG A 484 -19.34 18.64 -23.06
N GLN A 485 -19.80 17.43 -22.79
CA GLN A 485 -19.06 16.18 -22.98
C GLN A 485 -19.50 15.38 -24.22
N GLY A 486 -20.51 15.86 -24.97
CA GLY A 486 -21.16 15.12 -26.04
C GLY A 486 -21.20 15.82 -27.39
N ARG A 487 -21.55 15.05 -28.42
CA ARG A 487 -21.75 15.52 -29.80
C ARG A 487 -23.20 15.97 -30.02
N SER A 488 -23.40 16.89 -30.97
CA SER A 488 -24.69 17.50 -31.31
C SER A 488 -25.65 16.60 -32.10
N GLY A 489 -25.19 15.44 -32.59
CA GLY A 489 -26.02 14.45 -33.29
C GLY A 489 -25.91 14.50 -34.82
N ALA A 490 -25.61 15.66 -35.42
CA ALA A 490 -25.50 15.82 -36.87
C ALA A 490 -24.07 15.53 -37.38
N PRO A 491 -23.88 14.61 -38.35
CA PRO A 491 -22.58 14.37 -38.98
C PRO A 491 -22.06 15.56 -39.78
N LEU A 492 -20.74 15.76 -39.76
CA LEU A 492 -20.04 16.75 -40.58
C LEU A 492 -19.39 16.05 -41.78
N GLU A 493 -20.21 15.55 -42.70
CA GLU A 493 -19.77 14.73 -43.84
C GLU A 493 -18.76 15.46 -44.73
N ALA A 494 -18.95 16.76 -44.95
CA ALA A 494 -18.10 17.56 -45.83
C ALA A 494 -16.63 17.63 -45.37
N ILE A 495 -16.37 17.65 -44.05
CA ILE A 495 -14.99 17.74 -43.52
C ILE A 495 -14.36 16.37 -43.26
N TYR A 496 -15.16 15.29 -43.27
CA TYR A 496 -14.70 13.97 -42.87
C TYR A 496 -13.49 13.48 -43.70
N PRO A 497 -13.47 13.58 -45.04
CA PRO A 497 -12.32 13.14 -45.84
C PRO A 497 -11.03 13.87 -45.45
N GLU A 498 -11.09 15.20 -45.33
CA GLU A 498 -9.94 16.03 -44.98
C GLU A 498 -9.46 15.77 -43.54
N ALA A 499 -10.39 15.61 -42.60
CA ALA A 499 -10.08 15.31 -41.20
C ALA A 499 -9.34 13.97 -41.05
N ILE A 500 -9.81 12.92 -41.75
CA ILE A 500 -9.16 11.62 -41.76
C ILE A 500 -7.78 11.71 -42.42
N GLU A 501 -7.65 12.36 -43.57
CA GLU A 501 -6.35 12.54 -44.24
C GLU A 501 -5.32 13.22 -43.33
N ARG A 502 -5.72 14.31 -42.67
CA ARG A 502 -4.86 15.03 -41.72
C ARG A 502 -4.44 14.16 -40.53
N TRP A 503 -5.35 13.36 -39.98
CA TRP A 503 -5.01 12.44 -38.90
C TRP A 503 -4.09 11.30 -39.34
N GLU A 504 -4.35 10.69 -40.49
CA GLU A 504 -3.52 9.60 -41.00
C GLU A 504 -2.10 10.09 -41.30
N ARG A 505 -1.93 11.30 -41.85
CA ARG A 505 -0.60 11.90 -42.04
C ARG A 505 0.19 12.03 -40.73
N VAL A 506 -0.45 12.49 -39.66
CA VAL A 506 0.20 12.62 -38.33
C VAL A 506 0.52 11.25 -37.74
N ARG A 507 -0.39 10.28 -37.87
CA ARG A 507 -0.20 8.91 -37.35
C ARG A 507 0.93 8.20 -38.07
N GLN A 508 0.99 8.34 -39.40
CA GLN A 508 2.06 7.78 -40.21
C GLN A 508 3.42 8.35 -39.80
N LEU A 509 3.52 9.69 -39.68
CA LEU A 509 4.77 10.32 -39.23
C LEU A 509 5.18 9.84 -37.83
N ALA A 510 4.24 9.76 -36.88
CA ALA A 510 4.52 9.28 -35.53
C ALA A 510 4.95 7.80 -35.51
N ALA A 511 4.34 6.97 -36.37
CA ALA A 511 4.69 5.55 -36.54
C ALA A 511 6.09 5.38 -37.13
N GLU A 512 6.41 6.11 -38.20
CA GLU A 512 7.74 6.13 -38.83
C GLU A 512 8.81 6.60 -37.85
N GLN A 513 8.54 7.68 -37.11
CA GLN A 513 9.45 8.20 -36.09
C GLN A 513 9.68 7.18 -34.95
N TYR A 514 8.62 6.54 -34.46
CA TYR A 514 8.72 5.49 -33.44
C TYR A 514 9.57 4.31 -33.94
N ALA A 515 9.31 3.82 -35.15
CA ALA A 515 10.07 2.72 -35.75
C ALA A 515 11.55 3.09 -35.91
N TRP A 516 11.84 4.28 -36.44
CA TRP A 516 13.20 4.79 -36.63
C TRP A 516 14.00 4.89 -35.33
N LEU A 517 13.35 5.30 -34.22
CA LEU A 517 13.95 5.35 -32.88
C LEU A 517 14.22 3.94 -32.34
N VAL A 518 13.27 3.02 -32.50
CA VAL A 518 13.41 1.63 -32.06
C VAL A 518 14.54 0.91 -32.82
N GLU A 519 14.66 1.13 -34.14
CA GLU A 519 15.73 0.58 -34.97
C GLU A 519 17.14 1.05 -34.57
N ARG A 520 17.22 2.17 -33.84
CA ARG A 520 18.47 2.76 -33.34
C ARG A 520 18.72 2.46 -31.86
N ASP A 521 18.05 1.44 -31.33
CA ASP A 521 18.16 0.99 -29.94
C ASP A 521 17.84 2.09 -28.91
N VAL A 522 17.05 3.10 -29.28
CA VAL A 522 16.53 4.07 -28.31
C VAL A 522 15.57 3.33 -27.37
N ALA A 523 15.71 3.58 -26.06
CA ALA A 523 14.87 2.94 -25.05
C ALA A 523 13.38 3.09 -25.40
N ARG A 524 12.63 1.99 -25.36
CA ARG A 524 11.19 1.95 -25.74
C ARG A 524 10.35 2.96 -24.97
N GLU A 525 10.78 3.32 -23.75
CA GLU A 525 10.14 4.35 -22.96
C GLU A 525 10.25 5.77 -23.49
N LEU A 526 11.31 6.06 -24.22
CA LEU A 526 11.52 7.32 -24.90
C LEU A 526 10.94 7.27 -26.32
N ALA A 527 11.14 6.17 -27.04
CA ALA A 527 10.66 6.02 -28.41
C ALA A 527 9.15 6.24 -28.54
N ARG A 528 8.36 5.76 -27.57
CA ARG A 528 6.88 5.84 -27.63
C ARG A 528 6.27 7.19 -27.26
N ILE A 529 7.06 8.18 -26.82
CA ILE A 529 6.55 9.41 -26.19
C ILE A 529 5.59 10.17 -27.12
N ASP A 530 5.93 10.24 -28.41
CA ASP A 530 5.16 10.99 -29.41
C ASP A 530 4.03 10.19 -30.06
N LEU A 531 3.77 8.95 -29.59
CA LEU A 531 2.62 8.20 -30.07
C LEU A 531 1.31 8.90 -29.63
N PRO A 532 0.36 9.13 -30.56
CA PRO A 532 -0.86 9.85 -30.26
C PRO A 532 -1.77 9.08 -29.30
N LEU A 533 -2.65 9.80 -28.60
CA LEU A 533 -3.63 9.18 -27.68
C LEU A 533 -4.60 8.21 -28.38
N SER A 534 -4.72 8.28 -29.70
CA SER A 534 -5.52 7.35 -30.50
C SER A 534 -4.90 5.96 -30.61
N THR A 535 -3.65 5.75 -30.19
CA THR A 535 -3.02 4.42 -30.16
C THR A 535 -3.78 3.47 -29.25
N TYR A 536 -3.97 2.23 -29.69
CA TYR A 536 -4.57 1.18 -28.89
C TYR A 536 -3.60 0.64 -27.82
N THR A 537 -4.15 0.41 -26.64
CA THR A 537 -3.55 -0.31 -25.51
C THR A 537 -4.46 -1.49 -25.16
N GLN A 538 -3.95 -2.40 -24.34
CA GLN A 538 -4.73 -3.52 -23.83
C GLN A 538 -4.46 -3.78 -22.35
N TRP A 539 -5.42 -4.34 -21.64
CA TRP A 539 -5.25 -4.76 -20.25
C TRP A 539 -6.20 -5.88 -19.87
N TYR A 540 -5.93 -6.49 -18.72
CA TYR A 540 -6.92 -7.30 -18.01
C TYR A 540 -7.60 -6.44 -16.94
N TRP A 541 -8.93 -6.45 -16.93
CA TRP A 541 -9.74 -5.72 -15.95
C TRP A 541 -10.66 -6.68 -15.22
N LYS A 542 -10.51 -6.75 -13.90
CA LYS A 542 -11.38 -7.52 -13.01
C LYS A 542 -12.26 -6.57 -12.20
N ILE A 543 -13.55 -6.88 -12.09
CA ILE A 543 -14.53 -6.08 -11.35
C ILE A 543 -15.69 -6.96 -10.87
N ASP A 544 -16.20 -6.70 -9.67
CA ASP A 544 -17.43 -7.30 -9.16
C ASP A 544 -18.68 -6.67 -9.79
N LEU A 545 -19.80 -7.37 -9.73
CA LEU A 545 -21.03 -6.96 -10.40
C LEU A 545 -21.65 -5.69 -9.78
N HIS A 546 -21.48 -5.45 -8.48
CA HIS A 546 -21.94 -4.19 -7.86
C HIS A 546 -21.23 -2.98 -8.47
N ASN A 547 -19.90 -3.01 -8.50
CA ASN A 547 -19.10 -1.93 -9.09
C ASN A 547 -19.24 -1.88 -10.62
N LEU A 548 -19.48 -3.02 -11.27
CA LEU A 548 -19.74 -3.07 -12.70
C LEU A 548 -21.04 -2.34 -13.05
N PHE A 549 -22.11 -2.52 -12.27
CA PHE A 549 -23.35 -1.76 -12.50
C PHE A 549 -23.13 -0.26 -12.35
N HIS A 550 -22.39 0.18 -11.32
CA HIS A 550 -22.05 1.59 -11.21
C HIS A 550 -21.27 2.10 -12.43
N PHE A 551 -20.26 1.34 -12.89
CA PHE A 551 -19.52 1.66 -14.12
C PHE A 551 -20.46 1.75 -15.32
N LEU A 552 -21.35 0.77 -15.52
CA LEU A 552 -22.28 0.75 -16.64
C LEU A 552 -23.29 1.89 -16.56
N SER A 553 -23.84 2.21 -15.39
CA SER A 553 -24.78 3.33 -15.22
C SER A 553 -24.16 4.66 -15.61
N VAL A 554 -22.88 4.88 -15.31
CA VAL A 554 -22.17 6.13 -15.69
C VAL A 554 -21.66 6.10 -17.13
N ARG A 555 -21.31 4.93 -17.67
CA ARG A 555 -20.66 4.80 -18.99
C ARG A 555 -21.59 4.43 -20.13
N ALA A 556 -22.76 3.89 -19.85
CA ALA A 556 -23.82 3.67 -20.84
C ALA A 556 -24.71 4.92 -21.01
N ASP A 557 -24.65 5.87 -20.06
CA ASP A 557 -25.43 7.10 -20.06
C ASP A 557 -25.22 7.93 -21.36
N PRO A 558 -26.28 8.49 -21.96
CA PRO A 558 -26.19 9.32 -23.16
C PRO A 558 -25.27 10.55 -23.04
N HIS A 559 -24.98 11.02 -21.83
CA HIS A 559 -24.07 12.14 -21.59
C HIS A 559 -22.60 11.75 -21.70
N ALA A 560 -22.26 10.46 -21.51
CA ALA A 560 -20.89 9.97 -21.63
C ALA A 560 -20.41 10.00 -23.08
N GLN A 561 -19.10 10.07 -23.30
CA GLN A 561 -18.50 10.07 -24.63
C GLN A 561 -18.89 8.82 -25.43
N TYR A 562 -19.19 8.96 -26.74
CA TYR A 562 -19.66 7.87 -27.58
C TYR A 562 -18.78 6.61 -27.53
N GLU A 563 -17.46 6.77 -27.63
CA GLU A 563 -16.56 5.62 -27.70
C GLU A 563 -16.60 4.79 -26.42
N ILE A 564 -16.63 5.39 -25.22
CA ILE A 564 -16.75 4.62 -23.97
C ILE A 564 -18.14 3.99 -23.83
N ARG A 565 -19.20 4.64 -24.35
CA ARG A 565 -20.54 4.03 -24.41
C ARG A 565 -20.56 2.78 -25.28
N ALA A 566 -19.82 2.76 -26.39
CA ALA A 566 -19.72 1.58 -27.25
C ALA A 566 -19.13 0.38 -26.49
N TYR A 567 -18.09 0.62 -25.68
CA TYR A 567 -17.55 -0.42 -24.78
C TYR A 567 -18.54 -0.83 -23.69
N ALA A 568 -19.20 0.14 -23.04
CA ALA A 568 -20.21 -0.14 -22.01
C ALA A 568 -21.34 -1.02 -22.54
N ARG A 569 -21.82 -0.78 -23.78
CA ARG A 569 -22.84 -1.62 -24.44
C ARG A 569 -22.36 -3.06 -24.64
N ILE A 570 -21.12 -3.25 -25.07
CA ILE A 570 -20.54 -4.59 -25.25
C ILE A 570 -20.44 -5.31 -23.90
N ILE A 571 -19.96 -4.63 -22.85
CA ILE A 571 -19.89 -5.20 -21.51
C ILE A 571 -21.28 -5.55 -20.99
N ALA A 572 -22.26 -4.66 -21.15
CA ALA A 572 -23.64 -4.89 -20.78
C ALA A 572 -24.20 -6.15 -21.49
N GLY A 573 -23.87 -6.34 -22.78
CA GLY A 573 -24.21 -7.56 -23.52
C GLY A 573 -23.48 -8.82 -23.06
N MET A 574 -22.27 -8.71 -22.52
CA MET A 574 -21.56 -9.82 -21.88
C MET A 574 -22.20 -10.15 -20.52
N LEU A 575 -22.49 -9.11 -19.72
CA LEU A 575 -23.13 -9.22 -18.42
C LEU A 575 -24.50 -9.88 -18.51
N LYS A 576 -25.32 -9.51 -19.50
CA LYS A 576 -26.63 -10.13 -19.77
C LYS A 576 -26.55 -11.65 -19.90
N ARG A 577 -25.41 -12.20 -20.35
CA ARG A 577 -25.19 -13.65 -20.46
C ARG A 577 -24.76 -14.30 -19.15
N VAL A 578 -24.11 -13.56 -18.26
CA VAL A 578 -23.60 -14.07 -16.97
C VAL A 578 -24.65 -13.98 -15.88
N ALA A 579 -25.33 -12.83 -15.77
CA ALA A 579 -26.34 -12.56 -14.74
C ALA A 579 -27.57 -11.87 -15.38
N PRO A 580 -28.39 -12.61 -16.15
CA PRO A 580 -29.53 -12.05 -16.90
C PRO A 580 -30.59 -11.37 -16.01
N LEU A 581 -30.88 -11.89 -14.82
CA LEU A 581 -31.90 -11.32 -13.92
C LEU A 581 -31.40 -10.04 -13.26
N SER A 582 -30.15 -10.02 -12.83
CA SER A 582 -29.51 -8.81 -12.31
C SER A 582 -29.37 -7.75 -13.40
N PHE A 583 -29.05 -8.17 -14.64
CA PHE A 583 -29.03 -7.27 -15.80
C PHE A 583 -30.41 -6.66 -16.06
N GLU A 584 -31.47 -7.48 -16.09
CA GLU A 584 -32.85 -7.01 -16.25
C GLU A 584 -33.23 -5.99 -15.17
N ALA A 585 -32.97 -6.30 -13.90
CA ALA A 585 -33.24 -5.39 -12.80
C ALA A 585 -32.45 -4.07 -12.91
N TRP A 586 -31.19 -4.12 -13.33
CA TRP A 586 -30.40 -2.92 -13.59
C TRP A 586 -30.99 -2.06 -14.70
N VAL A 587 -31.45 -2.69 -15.80
CA VAL A 587 -32.12 -1.95 -16.89
C VAL A 587 -33.36 -1.23 -16.36
N ASP A 588 -34.22 -1.92 -15.63
CA ASP A 588 -35.50 -1.38 -15.18
C ASP A 588 -35.36 -0.27 -14.13
N TYR A 589 -34.46 -0.45 -13.16
CA TYR A 589 -34.41 0.44 -11.98
C TYR A 589 -33.29 1.47 -12.02
N GLU A 590 -32.21 1.23 -12.78
CA GLU A 590 -31.03 2.11 -12.79
C GLU A 590 -30.78 2.75 -14.16
N LEU A 591 -30.84 1.99 -15.26
CA LEU A 591 -30.55 2.52 -16.61
C LEU A 591 -31.73 3.28 -17.21
N CYS A 592 -32.91 2.67 -17.22
CA CYS A 592 -34.17 3.26 -17.71
C CYS A 592 -35.02 3.84 -16.56
N GLY A 593 -34.57 3.65 -15.32
CA GLY A 593 -35.15 4.28 -14.14
C GLY A 593 -34.63 5.70 -13.94
N ALA A 594 -35.40 6.53 -13.23
CA ALA A 594 -34.98 7.86 -12.83
C ALA A 594 -35.21 8.09 -11.33
N HIS A 595 -34.30 8.84 -10.71
CA HIS A 595 -34.48 9.30 -9.34
C HIS A 595 -35.15 10.66 -9.31
N LEU A 596 -36.27 10.75 -8.58
CA LEU A 596 -36.98 11.99 -8.34
C LEU A 596 -36.60 12.53 -6.97
N SER A 597 -36.15 13.78 -6.93
CA SER A 597 -35.90 14.54 -5.72
C SER A 597 -37.20 14.79 -4.94
N ARG A 598 -37.04 15.22 -3.67
CA ARG A 598 -38.17 15.61 -2.81
C ARG A 598 -39.08 16.65 -3.49
N ALA A 599 -38.50 17.63 -4.19
CA ALA A 599 -39.25 18.69 -4.85
C ALA A 599 -40.03 18.18 -6.07
N GLU A 600 -39.40 17.32 -6.88
CA GLU A 600 -40.04 16.70 -8.06
C GLU A 600 -41.20 15.79 -7.65
N LEU A 601 -41.01 14.94 -6.63
CA LEU A 601 -42.11 14.15 -6.04
C LEU A 601 -43.20 15.05 -5.44
N GLY A 602 -42.82 16.17 -4.83
CA GLY A 602 -43.77 17.17 -4.34
C GLY A 602 -44.64 17.78 -5.46
N ALA A 603 -44.06 18.02 -6.64
CA ALA A 603 -44.81 18.49 -7.80
C ALA A 603 -45.79 17.42 -8.31
N LEU A 604 -45.36 16.16 -8.41
CA LEU A 604 -46.23 15.05 -8.82
C LEU A 604 -47.38 14.83 -7.84
N ARG A 605 -47.13 14.91 -6.53
CA ARG A 605 -48.14 14.81 -5.46
C ARG A 605 -49.21 15.91 -5.49
N ARG A 606 -48.95 17.03 -6.16
CA ARG A 606 -49.97 18.07 -6.39
C ARG A 606 -50.91 17.71 -7.54
N LEU A 607 -50.40 16.95 -8.52
CA LEU A 607 -51.10 16.57 -9.74
C LEU A 607 -51.80 15.22 -9.62
N LEU A 608 -51.31 14.34 -8.75
CA LEU A 608 -51.75 12.96 -8.61
C LEU A 608 -52.20 12.68 -7.17
N ARG A 609 -53.27 11.89 -7.03
CA ARG A 609 -53.79 11.36 -5.78
C ARG A 609 -53.79 9.84 -5.84
N VAL A 610 -53.58 9.22 -4.69
CA VAL A 610 -53.64 7.76 -4.54
C VAL A 610 -54.91 7.44 -3.77
N ALA A 611 -55.79 6.61 -4.34
CA ALA A 611 -57.03 6.16 -3.74
C ALA A 611 -57.25 4.68 -4.07
N ASP A 612 -57.48 3.85 -3.05
CA ASP A 612 -57.77 2.41 -3.20
C ASP A 612 -56.77 1.61 -4.08
N GLY A 613 -55.50 2.03 -4.13
CA GLY A 613 -54.46 1.39 -4.95
C GLY A 613 -54.37 1.90 -6.39
N ASP A 614 -55.21 2.88 -6.75
CA ASP A 614 -55.23 3.53 -8.05
C ASP A 614 -54.64 4.94 -7.99
N ILE A 615 -54.20 5.43 -9.17
CA ILE A 615 -53.62 6.77 -9.32
C ILE A 615 -54.61 7.65 -10.08
N GLU A 616 -55.08 8.73 -9.45
CA GLU A 616 -56.09 9.64 -9.98
C GLU A 616 -55.54 11.06 -10.14
N SER A 617 -55.92 11.74 -11.22
CA SER A 617 -55.67 13.17 -11.40
C SER A 617 -56.93 14.01 -11.09
N PRO A 618 -56.80 15.26 -10.61
CA PRO A 618 -57.91 16.21 -10.50
C PRO A 618 -58.41 16.61 -11.90
N GLY A 619 -59.15 15.72 -12.58
CA GLY A 619 -59.58 15.91 -13.97
C GLY A 619 -60.08 14.68 -14.72
N ALA A 620 -60.27 13.53 -14.04
CA ALA A 620 -60.88 12.28 -14.54
C ALA A 620 -59.96 11.25 -15.23
N ALA A 621 -58.65 11.49 -15.40
CA ALA A 621 -57.74 10.40 -15.75
C ALA A 621 -57.39 9.59 -14.49
N ARG A 622 -57.78 8.31 -14.49
CA ARG A 622 -57.47 7.29 -13.48
C ARG A 622 -56.66 6.20 -14.16
N VAL A 623 -55.61 5.74 -13.49
CA VAL A 623 -54.87 4.53 -13.87
C VAL A 623 -55.12 3.50 -12.79
N THR A 624 -55.76 2.41 -13.18
CA THR A 624 -56.14 1.32 -12.28
C THR A 624 -54.96 0.40 -11.99
N ALA A 625 -55.01 -0.33 -10.87
CA ALA A 625 -54.04 -1.38 -10.56
C ALA A 625 -53.93 -2.44 -11.68
N GLU A 626 -55.02 -2.73 -12.40
CA GLU A 626 -55.02 -3.65 -13.55
C GLU A 626 -54.24 -3.08 -14.74
N GLU A 627 -54.41 -1.78 -15.05
CA GLU A 627 -53.64 -1.10 -16.08
C GLU A 627 -52.16 -0.99 -15.72
N LEU A 628 -51.83 -0.74 -14.44
CA LEU A 628 -50.45 -0.78 -13.96
C LEU A 628 -49.84 -2.18 -14.06
N ALA A 629 -50.62 -3.23 -13.79
CA ALA A 629 -50.18 -4.61 -13.99
C ALA A 629 -49.95 -4.94 -15.47
N ALA A 630 -50.79 -4.41 -16.38
CA ALA A 630 -50.61 -4.55 -17.82
C ALA A 630 -49.34 -3.84 -18.35
N LEU A 631 -48.86 -2.81 -17.64
CA LEU A 631 -47.57 -2.16 -17.89
C LEU A 631 -46.36 -2.95 -17.34
N GLY A 632 -46.59 -4.13 -16.72
CA GLY A 632 -45.56 -5.04 -16.25
C GLY A 632 -45.19 -4.90 -14.77
N LEU A 633 -45.95 -4.12 -13.99
CA LEU A 633 -45.73 -3.98 -12.55
C LEU A 633 -46.35 -5.16 -11.78
N SER A 634 -45.58 -5.75 -10.87
CA SER A 634 -46.08 -6.69 -9.88
C SER A 634 -46.92 -5.98 -8.81
N LYS A 635 -47.76 -6.73 -8.08
CA LYS A 635 -48.57 -6.19 -6.97
C LYS A 635 -47.77 -5.34 -5.98
N CYS A 636 -46.59 -5.81 -5.58
CA CYS A 636 -45.69 -5.09 -4.68
C CYS A 636 -45.14 -3.79 -5.31
N GLU A 637 -44.83 -3.78 -6.61
CA GLU A 637 -44.38 -2.57 -7.32
C GLU A 637 -45.49 -1.52 -7.41
N ILE A 638 -46.74 -1.95 -7.59
CA ILE A 638 -47.93 -1.08 -7.59
C ILE A 638 -48.10 -0.43 -6.21
N GLU A 639 -48.06 -1.24 -5.14
CA GLU A 639 -48.15 -0.75 -3.75
C GLU A 639 -47.04 0.25 -3.42
N GLU A 640 -45.80 -0.01 -3.85
CA GLU A 640 -44.68 0.91 -3.65
C GLU A 640 -44.79 2.20 -4.47
N LEU A 641 -45.27 2.13 -5.72
CA LEU A 641 -45.53 3.31 -6.53
C LEU A 641 -46.58 4.20 -5.85
N CYS A 642 -47.67 3.60 -5.39
CA CYS A 642 -48.69 4.26 -4.60
C CYS A 642 -48.10 4.89 -3.32
N ALA A 643 -47.24 4.17 -2.59
CA ALA A 643 -46.57 4.70 -1.40
C ALA A 643 -45.62 5.88 -1.71
N LYS A 644 -44.91 5.85 -2.85
CA LYS A 644 -44.06 6.98 -3.30
C LYS A 644 -44.89 8.23 -3.59
N LEU A 645 -46.08 8.06 -4.17
CA LEU A 645 -47.00 9.14 -4.51
C LEU A 645 -47.92 9.56 -3.33
N ALA A 646 -48.00 8.75 -2.28
CA ALA A 646 -48.72 9.12 -1.06
C ALA A 646 -48.03 10.30 -0.33
N LYS A 647 -48.74 10.89 0.63
CA LYS A 647 -48.22 12.00 1.46
C LYS A 647 -46.89 11.58 2.10
N PRO A 648 -45.84 12.41 2.03
CA PRO A 648 -44.56 12.06 2.64
C PRO A 648 -44.74 11.85 4.15
N PRO A 649 -44.03 10.89 4.75
CA PRO A 649 -43.89 10.84 6.20
C PRO A 649 -43.27 12.17 6.68
N ALA A 650 -43.63 12.59 7.89
CA ALA A 650 -42.96 13.73 8.53
C ALA A 650 -41.46 13.41 8.58
N ALA A 651 -40.62 14.33 8.10
CA ALA A 651 -39.19 14.18 8.28
C ALA A 651 -38.90 14.34 9.76
N ASP A 652 -38.07 13.44 10.31
CA ASP A 652 -37.51 13.65 11.64
C ASP A 652 -36.78 15.00 11.67
N ASP A 653 -36.85 15.67 12.81
CA ASP A 653 -36.08 16.89 13.02
C ASP A 653 -34.60 16.50 13.17
N PHE A 654 -33.80 16.87 12.19
CA PHE A 654 -32.35 16.63 12.20
C PHE A 654 -31.58 17.83 12.76
N ASP A 655 -32.26 18.92 13.16
CA ASP A 655 -31.67 19.99 13.97
C ASP A 655 -31.52 19.50 15.41
N LEU A 656 -30.58 18.57 15.58
CA LEU A 656 -30.22 18.02 16.87
C LEU A 656 -29.66 19.14 17.75
N ASP A 657 -30.23 19.30 18.95
CA ASP A 657 -29.57 20.09 20.00
C ASP A 657 -28.27 19.38 20.40
N LEU A 658 -27.15 19.87 19.86
CA LEU A 658 -25.82 19.34 20.15
C LEU A 658 -25.44 19.51 21.63
N ALA A 659 -26.14 20.35 22.40
CA ALA A 659 -25.96 20.42 23.85
C ALA A 659 -26.47 19.16 24.57
N ALA A 660 -27.40 18.41 23.95
CA ALA A 660 -27.84 17.11 24.44
C ALA A 660 -26.85 15.98 24.13
N ALA A 661 -25.83 16.23 23.27
CA ALA A 661 -24.81 15.25 22.96
C ALA A 661 -23.97 14.93 24.19
N ARG A 662 -23.91 13.66 24.57
CA ARG A 662 -23.06 13.21 25.67
C ARG A 662 -21.60 13.12 25.20
N PRO A 663 -20.63 13.59 25.98
CA PRO A 663 -19.23 13.54 25.62
C PRO A 663 -18.72 12.09 25.60
N ALA A 664 -17.65 11.81 24.85
CA ALA A 664 -17.11 10.46 24.71
C ALA A 664 -16.77 9.81 26.07
N GLU A 665 -16.36 10.61 27.05
CA GLU A 665 -16.04 10.21 28.42
C GLU A 665 -17.28 9.70 29.18
N HIS A 666 -18.48 10.18 28.85
CA HIS A 666 -19.72 9.64 29.42
C HIS A 666 -19.93 8.19 28.98
N PHE A 667 -19.73 7.91 27.69
CA PHE A 667 -19.84 6.56 27.15
C PHE A 667 -18.69 5.65 27.61
N ALA A 668 -17.47 6.18 27.74
CA ALA A 668 -16.34 5.43 28.31
C ALA A 668 -16.63 4.96 29.74
N ARG A 669 -17.17 5.83 30.60
CA ARG A 669 -17.58 5.47 31.96
C ARG A 669 -18.72 4.46 31.99
N LEU A 670 -19.72 4.61 31.11
CA LEU A 670 -20.83 3.66 30.98
C LEU A 670 -20.34 2.27 30.56
N MET A 671 -19.43 2.21 29.58
CA MET A 671 -18.80 0.99 29.11
C MET A 671 -17.97 0.34 30.22
N GLU A 672 -17.15 1.12 30.95
CA GLU A 672 -16.33 0.63 32.07
C GLU A 672 -17.20 0.07 33.21
N ALA A 673 -18.28 0.76 33.56
CA ALA A 673 -19.23 0.31 34.58
C ALA A 673 -20.01 -0.94 34.15
N ALA A 674 -20.22 -1.13 32.85
CA ALA A 674 -20.89 -2.30 32.29
C ALA A 674 -19.95 -3.52 32.16
N VAL A 675 -18.65 -3.38 32.43
CA VAL A 675 -17.72 -4.53 32.49
C VAL A 675 -18.04 -5.35 33.74
N PRO A 676 -18.48 -6.61 33.60
CA PRO A 676 -18.76 -7.46 34.75
C PRO A 676 -17.46 -7.70 35.53
N ARG A 677 -17.47 -7.37 36.83
CA ARG A 677 -16.35 -7.71 37.72
C ARG A 677 -16.46 -9.18 38.08
N VAL A 678 -15.59 -10.00 37.51
CA VAL A 678 -15.43 -11.40 37.92
C VAL A 678 -14.48 -11.41 39.11
N ASP A 679 -15.00 -11.63 40.31
CA ASP A 679 -14.16 -11.92 41.47
C ASP A 679 -13.39 -13.21 41.20
N ARG A 680 -12.08 -13.08 40.96
CA ARG A 680 -11.18 -14.23 40.94
C ARG A 680 -10.99 -14.68 42.39
N ARG A 681 -11.71 -15.74 42.77
CA ARG A 681 -11.34 -16.57 43.93
C ARG A 681 -10.10 -17.40 43.63
#